data_AF-A0A9Q5HSL1-F1
#
_entry.id   AF-A0A9Q5HSL1-F1
#
_cell.length_a   1.000
_cell.length_b   1.000
_cell.length_c   1.000
_cell.angle_alpha   90.00
_cell.angle_beta   90.00
_cell.angle_gamma   90.00
#
_symmetry.space_group_name_H-M   'P 1'
#
loop_
_entity.id
_entity.type
_entity.pdbx_description
1 polymer ?
#
loop_
_entity_poly.entity_id
_entity_poly.type
_entity_poly.pdbx_seq_one_letter_code
_entity_poly.pdbx_strand_id
1 'polypeptide(L)'
;MEVWCLLIDHEKKAAFGDPFSVIVGPDARIQELKKKVKEERTNDLEHVDAARLTVWRCMNPKLLAAFGDPFSVIVGPDARIQELKKKIKEEQPDVLGNVAPRVLTVWRCMDPKLLAEMDLEQLEKDLSNVDFTDRTKTKMLAIRQKTTELALSPSEEILLIEVPDLNELRQVVSAKRMRDEGDLSVQIERFKKQQIVEIAPSTLATTYSTIQGNSQQRILDDIPNPDTDVSPVSLLFDGFGEFLDTFRTYDGLPVNVASIPRGQCHSLIDDFAEKMCLTYPDEDRRNRAGLEAINKIFVAYGINNATFGRALIDKVISDGHFLTEHKTVGGVVEFKNSGSGTGGIHIQMVGYAARGRAEALGGPNKELMLWRAPCMGISVVDTWVGFYAILFVDSRARAVSLTPWLSCCPSGGEGDQRSALYAAFAAATVLIRRITEDASIPDINRHADMRFPYISHLPTEGGSSNEPFSFRIVCRFGPWRDSRLLFMAETNDGREIIVKFSRQYSIDLHRFCAVRHHAPKLLGHKKLPGGWFAVAMDLIAPVEYLAKAEITQEKRDSLKSIMRDLVDSFHAEGLVHGDLRGPNILYNGETVILVDFDWGGKDGEVSYPTVQLCEELMAGRNISDLKIRKQDDLRILQRTLDSM
;
A
#
# COMPACT_ATOMS: atom_id res chain seq x y z
N MET A 1 18.18 32.53 34.39
CA MET A 1 17.60 31.80 33.26
C MET A 1 18.10 32.46 31.99
N GLU A 2 18.64 31.67 31.07
CA GLU A 2 19.08 32.14 29.75
C GLU A 2 17.89 32.07 28.77
N VAL A 3 17.58 33.19 28.12
CA VAL A 3 16.43 33.32 27.22
C VAL A 3 16.90 33.75 25.84
N TRP A 4 16.63 32.92 24.83
CA TRP A 4 16.93 33.23 23.44
C TRP A 4 15.89 34.17 22.84
N CYS A 5 16.38 35.25 22.25
CA CYS A 5 15.62 36.37 21.73
C CYS A 5 16.03 36.63 20.27
N LEU A 6 15.04 37.05 19.47
CA LEU A 6 15.24 37.52 18.10
C LEU A 6 14.53 38.86 17.99
N LEU A 7 15.25 39.90 17.55
CA LEU A 7 14.64 41.21 17.35
C LEU A 7 13.86 41.18 16.05
N ILE A 8 12.60 41.59 16.13
CA ILE A 8 11.70 41.69 14.98
C ILE A 8 11.28 43.14 14.89
N ASP A 9 11.52 43.75 13.74
CA ASP A 9 11.00 45.08 13.45
C ASP A 9 9.50 44.92 13.29
N HIS A 10 8.71 45.47 14.20
CA HIS A 10 7.27 45.25 14.22
C HIS A 10 6.57 45.83 12.98
N GLU A 11 7.12 46.90 12.40
CA GLU A 11 6.56 47.51 11.18
C GLU A 11 6.96 46.70 9.95
N LYS A 12 8.19 46.18 9.90
CA LYS A 12 8.69 45.39 8.76
C LYS A 12 8.44 43.89 8.89
N LYS A 13 7.97 43.43 10.06
CA LYS A 13 7.77 42.04 10.49
C LYS A 13 8.94 41.09 10.17
N ALA A 14 10.14 41.63 10.03
CA ALA A 14 11.35 40.88 9.71
C ALA A 14 12.26 40.82 10.93
N ALA A 15 12.87 39.66 11.14
CA ALA A 15 13.96 39.55 12.10
C ALA A 15 15.15 40.38 11.61
N PHE A 16 15.78 41.12 12.51
CA PHE A 16 17.01 41.86 12.19
C PHE A 16 18.07 41.59 13.24
N GLY A 17 19.29 41.37 12.76
CA GLY A 17 20.37 40.80 13.55
C GLY A 17 20.19 39.30 13.81
N ASP A 18 21.26 38.66 14.29
CA ASP A 18 21.23 37.24 14.63
C ASP A 18 20.53 37.00 15.98
N PRO A 19 19.90 35.82 16.17
CA PRO A 19 19.38 35.41 17.47
C PRO A 19 20.45 35.48 18.55
N PHE A 20 20.08 35.90 19.75
CA PHE A 20 21.00 36.06 20.88
C PHE A 20 20.32 35.70 22.19
N SER A 21 21.12 35.37 23.19
CA SER A 21 20.62 35.06 24.52
C SER A 21 20.81 36.22 25.48
N VAL A 22 19.89 36.36 26.42
CA VAL A 22 19.99 37.29 27.54
C VAL A 22 19.76 36.54 28.85
N ILE A 23 20.57 36.85 29.86
CA ILE A 23 20.48 36.24 31.18
C ILE A 23 19.64 37.13 32.09
N VAL A 24 18.54 36.59 32.60
CA VAL A 24 17.65 37.27 33.57
C VAL A 24 17.45 36.40 34.82
N GLY A 25 17.12 37.04 35.94
CA GLY A 25 16.75 36.32 37.16
C GLY A 25 15.52 35.43 36.94
N PRO A 26 15.37 34.31 37.67
CA PRO A 26 14.25 33.39 37.49
C PRO A 26 12.87 34.03 37.74
N ASP A 27 12.81 35.08 38.57
CA ASP A 27 11.59 35.83 38.88
C ASP A 27 11.55 37.22 38.22
N ALA A 28 12.43 37.45 37.24
CA ALA A 28 12.55 38.75 36.58
C ALA A 28 11.27 39.12 35.82
N ARG A 29 10.84 40.37 35.95
CA ARG A 29 9.66 40.87 35.23
C ARG A 29 10.01 41.13 33.77
N ILE A 30 9.02 41.05 32.87
CA ILE A 30 9.21 41.28 31.43
C ILE A 30 9.86 42.64 31.11
N GLN A 31 9.65 43.67 31.95
CA GLN A 31 10.34 44.96 31.80
C GLN A 31 11.85 44.84 31.98
N GLU A 32 12.32 44.00 32.90
CA GLU A 32 13.75 43.74 33.10
C GLU A 32 14.34 42.95 31.92
N LEU A 33 13.58 41.99 31.37
CA LEU A 33 13.96 41.29 30.14
C LEU A 33 14.12 42.26 28.96
N LYS A 34 13.16 43.18 28.74
CA LYS A 34 13.26 44.19 27.69
C LYS A 34 14.46 45.11 27.87
N LYS A 35 14.77 45.49 29.11
CA LYS A 35 15.96 46.30 29.41
C LYS A 35 17.25 45.54 29.09
N LYS A 36 17.32 44.26 29.47
CA LYS A 36 18.45 43.39 29.14
C LYS A 36 18.62 43.16 27.64
N VAL A 37 17.52 42.99 26.91
CA VAL A 37 17.52 42.93 25.43
C VAL A 37 18.08 44.21 24.82
N LYS A 38 17.70 45.39 25.33
CA LYS A 38 18.26 46.66 24.86
C LYS A 38 19.75 46.82 25.21
N GLU A 39 20.17 46.41 26.41
CA GLU A 39 21.59 46.43 26.81
C GLU A 39 22.43 45.54 25.89
N GLU A 40 21.96 44.33 25.56
CA GLU A 40 22.69 43.37 24.71
C GLU A 40 22.74 43.78 23.23
N ARG A 41 21.69 44.45 22.74
CA ARG A 41 21.58 44.96 21.36
C ARG A 41 21.51 46.48 21.34
N THR A 42 22.46 47.13 22.04
CA THR A 42 22.45 48.59 22.24
C THR A 42 22.52 49.36 20.91
N ASN A 43 23.33 48.90 19.94
CA ASN A 43 23.45 49.56 18.63
C ASN A 43 22.19 49.39 17.79
N ASP A 44 21.60 48.19 17.77
CA ASP A 44 20.40 47.90 16.97
C ASP A 44 19.14 48.57 17.54
N LEU A 45 19.15 48.91 18.83
CA LEU A 45 18.02 49.51 19.56
C LEU A 45 18.33 50.91 20.10
N GLU A 46 19.36 51.59 19.57
CA GLU A 46 19.88 52.86 20.10
C GLU A 46 18.76 53.90 20.28
N HIS A 47 17.86 54.00 19.30
CA HIS A 47 16.75 54.96 19.28
C HIS A 47 15.41 54.42 19.81
N VAL A 48 15.36 53.17 20.30
CA VAL A 48 14.11 52.51 20.75
C VAL A 48 14.11 52.39 22.26
N ASP A 49 13.17 53.02 22.97
CA ASP A 49 13.04 52.84 24.42
C ASP A 49 12.69 51.37 24.75
N ALA A 50 13.43 50.77 25.69
CA ALA A 50 13.22 49.39 26.13
C ALA A 50 11.78 49.15 26.60
N ALA A 51 11.12 50.16 27.19
CA ALA A 51 9.72 50.04 27.61
C ALA A 51 8.75 49.78 26.43
N ARG A 52 9.11 50.24 25.23
CA ARG A 52 8.29 50.15 24.01
C ARG A 52 8.52 48.87 23.21
N LEU A 53 9.53 48.06 23.55
CA LEU A 53 9.69 46.73 22.95
C LEU A 53 8.47 45.87 23.25
N THR A 54 8.02 45.04 22.31
CA THR A 54 6.93 44.08 22.56
C THR A 54 7.52 42.67 22.50
N VAL A 55 7.25 41.85 23.52
CA VAL A 55 7.85 40.51 23.67
C VAL A 55 6.79 39.44 23.40
N TRP A 56 7.10 38.55 22.46
CA TRP A 56 6.22 37.48 22.00
C TRP A 56 6.93 36.14 22.24
N ARG A 57 6.17 35.11 22.65
CA ARG A 57 6.70 33.75 22.84
C ARG A 57 6.34 32.89 21.64
N CYS A 58 7.35 32.31 20.98
CA CYS A 58 7.12 31.33 19.92
C CYS A 58 6.54 30.03 20.52
N MET A 59 5.43 29.54 19.96
CA MET A 59 4.67 28.39 20.48
C MET A 59 4.86 27.10 19.66
N ASN A 60 5.43 27.16 18.43
CA ASN A 60 5.63 25.98 17.58
C ASN A 60 6.73 26.18 16.52
N PRO A 61 7.88 25.47 16.57
CA PRO A 61 9.05 25.71 15.72
C PRO A 61 9.09 24.98 14.35
N LYS A 62 7.99 24.38 13.84
CA LYS A 62 8.03 23.41 12.71
C LYS A 62 7.37 23.82 11.37
N LEU A 63 7.21 25.09 11.04
CA LEU A 63 6.41 25.54 9.86
C LEU A 63 7.23 25.99 8.63
N LEU A 64 8.25 25.23 8.21
CA LEU A 64 8.99 25.49 6.96
C LEU A 64 9.12 24.20 6.12
N ALA A 65 8.10 23.92 5.29
CA ALA A 65 8.21 23.05 4.12
C ALA A 65 6.99 23.27 3.21
N ALA A 66 7.11 24.15 2.21
CA ALA A 66 6.18 24.18 1.09
C ALA A 66 6.41 22.92 0.24
N PHE A 67 5.34 22.19 -0.08
CA PHE A 67 5.42 20.96 -0.89
C PHE A 67 5.26 21.29 -2.38
N GLY A 68 6.36 21.37 -3.11
CA GLY A 68 6.44 21.15 -4.57
C GLY A 68 6.26 22.37 -5.48
N ASP A 69 6.71 22.21 -6.73
CA ASP A 69 6.62 23.22 -7.79
C ASP A 69 5.17 23.50 -8.21
N PRO A 70 4.83 24.74 -8.66
CA PRO A 70 3.53 25.04 -9.25
C PRO A 70 3.19 24.12 -10.43
N PHE A 71 1.94 23.70 -10.54
CA PHE A 71 1.44 22.84 -11.61
C PHE A 71 0.09 23.31 -12.14
N SER A 72 -0.21 23.00 -13.41
CA SER A 72 -1.45 23.40 -14.06
C SER A 72 -2.54 22.34 -13.93
N VAL A 73 -3.80 22.78 -13.86
CA VAL A 73 -4.97 21.90 -13.76
C VAL A 73 -6.04 22.39 -14.72
N ILE A 74 -6.47 21.53 -15.66
CA ILE A 74 -7.47 21.88 -16.66
C ILE A 74 -8.86 21.43 -16.18
N VAL A 75 -9.79 22.39 -16.10
CA VAL A 75 -11.20 22.17 -15.74
C VAL A 75 -12.14 22.86 -16.71
N GLY A 76 -13.35 22.32 -16.87
CA GLY A 76 -14.36 22.94 -17.74
C GLY A 76 -14.83 24.32 -17.21
N PRO A 77 -15.39 25.18 -18.09
CA PRO A 77 -15.80 26.54 -17.72
C PRO A 77 -16.91 26.59 -16.64
N ASP A 78 -17.71 25.54 -16.52
CA ASP A 78 -18.76 25.42 -15.49
C ASP A 78 -18.37 24.52 -14.30
N ALA A 79 -17.10 24.11 -14.22
CA ALA A 79 -16.64 23.21 -13.17
C ALA A 79 -16.79 23.84 -11.78
N ARG A 80 -17.18 23.02 -10.80
CA ARG A 80 -17.23 23.45 -9.39
C ARG A 80 -15.86 23.31 -8.73
N ILE A 81 -15.61 24.07 -7.65
CA ILE A 81 -14.39 23.89 -6.84
C ILE A 81 -14.22 22.44 -6.35
N GLN A 82 -15.32 21.71 -6.12
CA GLN A 82 -15.25 20.28 -5.82
C GLN A 82 -14.62 19.43 -6.94
N GLU A 83 -14.92 19.76 -8.20
CA GLU A 83 -14.38 19.10 -9.38
C GLU A 83 -12.93 19.52 -9.61
N LEU A 84 -12.60 20.80 -9.35
CA LEU A 84 -11.22 21.29 -9.32
C LEU A 84 -10.38 20.55 -8.27
N LYS A 85 -10.86 20.37 -7.04
CA LYS A 85 -10.17 19.59 -5.99
C LYS A 85 -9.93 18.14 -6.41
N LYS A 86 -10.87 17.54 -7.15
CA LYS A 86 -10.71 16.19 -7.70
C LYS A 86 -9.62 16.18 -8.78
N LYS A 87 -9.63 17.16 -9.68
CA LYS A 87 -8.65 17.32 -10.75
C LYS A 87 -7.24 17.63 -10.23
N ILE A 88 -7.12 18.48 -9.22
CA ILE A 88 -5.87 18.73 -8.47
C ILE A 88 -5.26 17.43 -7.96
N LYS A 89 -6.08 16.54 -7.38
CA LYS A 89 -5.63 15.22 -6.93
C LYS A 89 -5.24 14.31 -8.10
N GLU A 90 -5.93 14.40 -9.24
CA GLU A 90 -5.59 13.65 -10.46
C GLU A 90 -4.25 14.11 -11.05
N GLU A 91 -3.91 15.41 -10.96
CA GLU A 91 -2.65 15.98 -11.46
C GLU A 91 -1.48 15.82 -10.47
N GLN A 92 -1.73 15.85 -9.15
CA GLN A 92 -0.71 15.64 -8.09
C GLN A 92 -0.98 14.42 -7.19
N PRO A 93 -1.10 13.22 -7.76
CA PRO A 93 -1.43 12.03 -6.97
C PRO A 93 -0.25 11.52 -6.12
N ASP A 94 0.99 11.97 -6.38
CA ASP A 94 2.17 11.68 -5.54
C ASP A 94 2.06 12.35 -4.17
N VAL A 95 1.61 13.61 -4.16
CA VAL A 95 1.50 14.43 -2.94
C VAL A 95 0.14 14.21 -2.26
N LEU A 96 -0.94 14.07 -3.05
CA LEU A 96 -2.32 14.10 -2.55
C LEU A 96 -3.04 12.73 -2.59
N GLY A 97 -2.34 11.64 -2.92
CA GLY A 97 -2.93 10.31 -3.09
C GLY A 97 -3.74 9.82 -1.88
N ASN A 98 -3.24 10.07 -0.67
CA ASN A 98 -3.88 9.74 0.62
C ASN A 98 -5.00 10.70 1.04
N VAL A 99 -5.12 11.86 0.39
CA VAL A 99 -5.98 12.94 0.84
C VAL A 99 -7.28 12.90 0.05
N ALA A 100 -8.43 12.84 0.72
CA ALA A 100 -9.71 12.89 0.01
C ALA A 100 -9.89 14.30 -0.61
N PRO A 101 -10.31 14.44 -1.88
CA PRO A 101 -10.49 15.76 -2.49
C PRO A 101 -11.38 16.71 -1.68
N ARG A 102 -12.34 16.16 -0.91
CA ARG A 102 -13.24 16.93 -0.04
C ARG A 102 -12.55 17.61 1.15
N VAL A 103 -11.40 17.10 1.59
CA VAL A 103 -10.65 17.64 2.75
C VAL A 103 -9.55 18.60 2.34
N LEU A 104 -9.24 18.71 1.04
CA LEU A 104 -8.35 19.75 0.54
C LEU A 104 -9.02 21.11 0.71
N THR A 105 -8.28 22.11 1.14
CA THR A 105 -8.74 23.50 1.11
C THR A 105 -8.06 24.20 -0.06
N VAL A 106 -8.84 24.89 -0.89
CA VAL A 106 -8.31 25.67 -2.01
C VAL A 106 -8.43 27.13 -1.64
N TRP A 107 -7.30 27.82 -1.65
CA TRP A 107 -7.18 29.22 -1.33
C TRP A 107 -6.81 30.00 -2.59
N ARG A 108 -7.40 31.17 -2.75
CA ARG A 108 -6.92 32.19 -3.68
C ARG A 108 -6.23 33.29 -2.87
N CYS A 109 -5.00 33.63 -3.24
CA CYS A 109 -4.31 34.78 -2.68
C CYS A 109 -4.68 36.03 -3.49
N MET A 110 -5.19 37.06 -2.80
CA MET A 110 -5.51 38.36 -3.37
C MET A 110 -4.38 39.37 -3.14
N ASP A 111 -3.59 39.19 -2.08
CA ASP A 111 -2.44 40.04 -1.72
C ASP A 111 -1.40 39.28 -0.85
N PRO A 112 -0.17 39.02 -1.35
CA PRO A 112 0.29 39.31 -2.71
C PRO A 112 -0.41 38.43 -3.75
N LYS A 113 -0.63 38.99 -4.94
CA LYS A 113 -1.19 38.23 -6.06
C LYS A 113 -0.12 37.27 -6.59
N LEU A 114 -0.34 35.96 -6.44
CA LEU A 114 0.62 34.95 -6.87
C LEU A 114 0.46 34.65 -8.35
N LEU A 115 1.54 34.81 -9.11
CA LEU A 115 1.55 34.69 -10.56
C LEU A 115 2.39 33.51 -11.05
N ALA A 116 1.95 32.88 -12.16
CA ALA A 116 2.61 31.72 -12.75
C ALA A 116 4.03 32.00 -13.29
N GLU A 117 4.37 33.27 -13.53
CA GLU A 117 5.68 33.71 -14.04
C GLU A 117 6.71 33.97 -12.93
N MET A 118 6.32 33.86 -11.66
CA MET A 118 7.22 34.06 -10.52
C MET A 118 8.16 32.87 -10.35
N ASP A 119 9.44 33.14 -10.06
CA ASP A 119 10.38 32.07 -9.69
C ASP A 119 10.09 31.53 -8.28
N LEU A 120 10.67 30.36 -7.97
CA LEU A 120 10.43 29.65 -6.71
C LEU A 120 10.87 30.47 -5.49
N GLU A 121 11.99 31.19 -5.57
CA GLU A 121 12.49 32.01 -4.45
C GLU A 121 11.54 33.17 -4.12
N GLN A 122 11.02 33.84 -5.15
CA GLN A 122 10.04 34.91 -4.99
C GLN A 122 8.69 34.36 -4.52
N LEU A 123 8.27 33.18 -5.00
CA LEU A 123 7.04 32.52 -4.55
C LEU A 123 7.12 32.12 -3.07
N GLU A 124 8.22 31.52 -2.63
CA GLU A 124 8.47 31.15 -1.23
C GLU A 124 8.46 32.37 -0.31
N LYS A 125 9.15 33.44 -0.74
CA LYS A 125 9.17 34.71 -0.04
C LYS A 125 7.77 35.31 0.10
N ASP A 126 6.99 35.34 -0.98
CA ASP A 126 5.65 35.91 -0.93
C ASP A 126 4.68 35.04 -0.12
N LEU A 127 4.75 33.71 -0.23
CA LEU A 127 3.98 32.76 0.57
C LEU A 127 4.27 32.85 2.06
N SER A 128 5.53 33.05 2.45
CA SER A 128 5.92 33.23 3.86
C SER A 128 5.27 34.45 4.51
N ASN A 129 4.77 35.40 3.71
CA ASN A 129 4.14 36.64 4.14
C ASN A 129 2.60 36.61 4.01
N VAL A 130 2.01 35.52 3.51
CA VAL A 130 0.56 35.38 3.34
C VAL A 130 -0.11 35.11 4.69
N ASP A 131 -1.03 35.98 5.08
CA ASP A 131 -1.90 35.75 6.25
C ASP A 131 -3.20 35.05 5.82
N PHE A 132 -3.26 33.73 6.07
CA PHE A 132 -4.43 32.89 5.78
C PHE A 132 -5.64 33.17 6.70
N THR A 133 -5.47 33.97 7.75
CA THR A 133 -6.57 34.38 8.64
C THR A 133 -7.23 35.69 8.20
N ASP A 134 -6.55 36.49 7.38
CA ASP A 134 -7.07 37.73 6.82
C ASP A 134 -7.88 37.46 5.54
N ARG A 135 -9.20 37.51 5.68
CA ARG A 135 -10.17 37.28 4.58
C ARG A 135 -10.14 38.33 3.48
N THR A 136 -9.42 39.44 3.68
CA THR A 136 -9.22 40.47 2.65
C THR A 136 -8.02 40.14 1.75
N LYS A 137 -7.05 39.36 2.26
CA LYS A 137 -5.83 38.95 1.56
C LYS A 137 -5.89 37.54 1.00
N THR A 138 -6.60 36.63 1.68
CA THR A 138 -6.79 35.26 1.21
C THR A 138 -8.26 34.89 1.23
N LYS A 139 -8.70 34.15 0.21
CA LYS A 139 -10.08 33.70 0.10
C LYS A 139 -10.12 32.18 -0.05
N MET A 140 -10.70 31.52 0.95
CA MET A 140 -11.06 30.12 0.84
C MET A 140 -12.20 29.95 -0.17
N LEU A 141 -12.00 29.09 -1.16
CA LEU A 141 -12.98 28.86 -2.22
C LEU A 141 -14.03 27.84 -1.79
N ALA A 142 -15.30 28.21 -1.91
CA ALA A 142 -16.41 27.37 -1.48
C ALA A 142 -16.63 26.20 -2.45
N ILE A 143 -16.91 25.01 -1.91
CA ILE A 143 -17.01 23.75 -2.68
C ILE A 143 -18.03 23.83 -3.84
N ARG A 144 -19.09 24.62 -3.68
CA ARG A 144 -20.17 24.80 -4.68
C ARG A 144 -19.94 25.96 -5.65
N GLN A 145 -18.94 26.81 -5.41
CA GLN A 145 -18.61 27.95 -6.27
C GLN A 145 -18.15 27.43 -7.64
N LYS A 146 -18.50 28.13 -8.72
CA LYS A 146 -18.03 27.78 -10.07
C LYS A 146 -16.67 28.41 -10.35
N THR A 147 -15.85 27.77 -11.19
CA THR A 147 -14.56 28.32 -11.61
C THR A 147 -14.71 29.60 -12.45
N THR A 148 -15.78 29.71 -13.26
CA THR A 148 -16.13 30.94 -13.98
C THR A 148 -16.41 32.14 -13.08
N GLU A 149 -16.91 31.92 -11.86
CA GLU A 149 -17.18 32.97 -10.87
C GLU A 149 -15.90 33.50 -10.21
N LEU A 150 -14.75 32.85 -10.45
CA LEU A 150 -13.47 33.29 -9.89
C LEU A 150 -12.83 34.41 -10.72
N ALA A 151 -13.21 34.59 -12.00
CA ALA A 151 -12.57 35.55 -12.91
C ALA A 151 -11.03 35.48 -12.86
N LEU A 152 -10.47 34.27 -12.86
CA LEU A 152 -9.03 34.05 -12.94
C LEU A 152 -8.55 34.38 -14.36
N SER A 153 -7.42 35.07 -14.49
CA SER A 153 -6.65 35.07 -15.74
C SER A 153 -6.18 33.62 -15.98
N PRO A 154 -6.64 32.90 -17.03
CA PRO A 154 -6.46 31.45 -17.16
C PRO A 154 -5.01 30.95 -17.24
N SER A 155 -4.05 31.85 -17.37
CA SER A 155 -2.62 31.56 -17.54
C SER A 155 -1.69 32.34 -16.61
N GLU A 156 -2.22 33.12 -15.65
CA GLU A 156 -1.40 34.04 -14.87
C GLU A 156 -1.47 33.84 -13.35
N GLU A 157 -2.54 33.26 -12.78
CA GLU A 157 -2.72 33.21 -11.31
C GLU A 157 -2.52 31.81 -10.71
N ILE A 158 -1.80 31.74 -9.58
CA ILE A 158 -1.60 30.51 -8.79
C ILE A 158 -2.65 30.42 -7.67
N LEU A 159 -3.29 29.25 -7.55
CA LEU A 159 -4.12 28.90 -6.41
C LEU A 159 -3.33 28.03 -5.42
N LEU A 160 -3.59 28.19 -4.13
CA LEU A 160 -2.91 27.44 -3.08
C LEU A 160 -3.77 26.29 -2.58
N ILE A 161 -3.14 25.16 -2.32
CA ILE A 161 -3.79 23.95 -1.84
C ILE A 161 -3.23 23.64 -0.46
N GLU A 162 -4.11 23.67 0.54
CA GLU A 162 -3.78 23.30 1.90
C GLU A 162 -4.21 21.85 2.15
N VAL A 163 -3.29 21.08 2.73
CA VAL A 163 -3.48 19.69 3.15
C VAL A 163 -3.62 19.66 4.68
N PRO A 164 -4.66 19.02 5.24
CA PRO A 164 -4.88 18.99 6.69
C PRO A 164 -3.77 18.23 7.42
N ASP A 165 -3.52 18.61 8.68
CA ASP A 165 -2.51 18.02 9.58
C ASP A 165 -2.73 16.49 9.76
N LEU A 166 -1.64 15.73 9.89
CA LEU A 166 -1.61 14.30 10.20
C LEU A 166 -2.43 13.96 11.46
N ASN A 167 -2.51 14.87 12.43
CA ASN A 167 -3.36 14.71 13.61
C ASN A 167 -4.87 14.89 13.33
N GLU A 168 -5.26 15.67 12.33
CA GLU A 168 -6.66 15.78 11.90
C GLU A 168 -7.07 14.56 11.06
N LEU A 169 -6.15 13.99 10.27
CA LEU A 169 -6.34 12.68 9.63
C LEU A 169 -6.63 11.57 10.67
N ARG A 170 -5.97 11.60 11.84
CA ARG A 170 -6.25 10.71 12.99
C ARG A 170 -7.68 10.90 13.52
N GLN A 171 -8.15 12.14 13.68
CA GLN A 171 -9.53 12.42 14.12
C GLN A 171 -10.58 12.01 13.08
N VAL A 172 -10.28 12.10 11.78
CA VAL A 172 -11.19 11.63 10.72
C VAL A 172 -11.31 10.11 10.72
N VAL A 173 -10.23 9.37 11.00
CA VAL A 173 -10.25 7.90 11.12
C VAL A 173 -10.96 7.46 12.42
N SER A 174 -10.75 8.15 13.55
CA SER A 174 -11.46 7.85 14.80
C SER A 174 -12.94 8.25 14.75
N ALA A 175 -13.28 9.37 14.10
CA ALA A 175 -14.67 9.80 13.88
C ALA A 175 -15.41 9.00 12.80
N LYS A 176 -14.70 8.22 11.99
CA LYS A 176 -15.28 7.22 11.08
C LYS A 176 -15.79 6.01 11.89
N ARG A 177 -14.96 5.51 12.82
CA ARG A 177 -15.29 4.40 13.73
C ARG A 177 -16.56 4.60 14.56
N MET A 178 -16.87 5.82 14.98
CA MET A 178 -18.10 6.14 15.75
C MET A 178 -19.37 6.30 14.88
N ARG A 179 -19.27 6.33 13.54
CA ARG A 179 -20.42 6.42 12.61
C ARG A 179 -20.84 5.07 12.02
N ASP A 180 -20.03 4.02 12.19
CA ASP A 180 -20.09 2.80 11.36
C ASP A 180 -21.28 1.84 11.67
N GLU A 181 -21.90 1.88 12.85
CA GLU A 181 -23.08 1.01 13.13
C GLU A 181 -24.35 1.44 12.36
N GLY A 182 -24.52 2.74 12.10
CA GLY A 182 -25.51 3.26 11.15
C GLY A 182 -25.09 3.10 9.68
N ASP A 183 -23.80 2.84 9.41
CA ASP A 183 -23.20 2.80 8.08
C ASP A 183 -23.24 1.39 7.46
N LEU A 184 -23.11 0.31 8.22
CA LEU A 184 -23.10 -1.07 7.69
C LEU A 184 -24.33 -1.38 6.81
N SER A 185 -25.53 -1.00 7.26
CA SER A 185 -26.75 -1.21 6.47
C SER A 185 -26.73 -0.40 5.16
N VAL A 186 -26.22 0.84 5.21
CA VAL A 186 -26.04 1.69 4.03
C VAL A 186 -25.00 1.13 3.07
N GLN A 187 -23.88 0.62 3.60
CA GLN A 187 -22.84 -0.03 2.82
C GLN A 187 -23.34 -1.31 2.16
N ILE A 188 -24.13 -2.14 2.87
CA ILE A 188 -24.81 -3.32 2.32
C ILE A 188 -25.75 -2.91 1.18
N GLU A 189 -26.59 -1.89 1.39
CA GLU A 189 -27.50 -1.42 0.34
C GLU A 189 -26.75 -0.89 -0.89
N ARG A 190 -25.63 -0.17 -0.68
CA ARG A 190 -24.76 0.30 -1.78
C ARG A 190 -24.14 -0.86 -2.52
N PHE A 191 -23.64 -1.88 -1.81
CA PHE A 191 -23.07 -3.08 -2.41
C PHE A 191 -24.10 -3.83 -3.25
N LYS A 192 -25.31 -4.04 -2.72
CA LYS A 192 -26.43 -4.71 -3.41
C LYS A 192 -26.86 -4.00 -4.70
N LYS A 193 -26.70 -2.67 -4.77
CA LYS A 193 -27.04 -1.84 -5.94
C LYS A 193 -25.88 -1.69 -6.95
N GLN A 194 -24.77 -2.38 -6.76
CA GLN A 194 -23.68 -2.34 -7.73
C GLN A 194 -24.00 -3.17 -8.97
N GLN A 195 -23.46 -2.76 -10.12
CA GLN A 195 -23.63 -3.50 -11.37
C GLN A 195 -23.14 -4.94 -11.27
N ILE A 196 -22.02 -5.20 -10.56
CA ILE A 196 -21.50 -6.56 -10.35
C ILE A 196 -22.51 -7.50 -9.65
N VAL A 197 -23.51 -6.95 -8.95
CA VAL A 197 -24.61 -7.68 -8.32
C VAL A 197 -25.87 -7.67 -9.18
N GLU A 198 -26.27 -6.51 -9.72
CA GLU A 198 -27.58 -6.35 -10.34
C GLU A 198 -27.70 -6.99 -11.74
N ILE A 199 -26.68 -6.87 -12.59
CA ILE A 199 -26.74 -7.38 -13.98
C ILE A 199 -26.26 -8.82 -14.09
N ALA A 200 -26.80 -9.57 -15.04
CA ALA A 200 -26.45 -10.97 -15.22
C ALA A 200 -24.93 -11.12 -15.47
N PRO A 201 -24.25 -12.15 -14.92
CA PRO A 201 -22.80 -12.31 -15.07
C PRO A 201 -22.31 -12.29 -16.53
N SER A 202 -23.06 -12.86 -17.46
CA SER A 202 -22.76 -12.80 -18.89
C SER A 202 -22.83 -11.37 -19.45
N THR A 203 -23.84 -10.58 -19.05
CA THR A 203 -23.93 -9.15 -19.38
C THR A 203 -22.79 -8.36 -18.73
N LEU A 204 -22.43 -8.69 -17.49
CA LEU A 204 -21.34 -8.04 -16.75
C LEU A 204 -20.02 -8.12 -17.51
N ALA A 205 -19.71 -9.29 -18.08
CA ALA A 205 -18.53 -9.47 -18.92
C ALA A 205 -18.55 -8.57 -20.17
N THR A 206 -19.72 -8.36 -20.79
CA THR A 206 -19.83 -7.49 -21.98
C THR A 206 -19.75 -5.99 -21.64
N THR A 207 -20.17 -5.59 -20.44
CA THR A 207 -20.12 -4.18 -19.96
C THR A 207 -18.88 -3.87 -19.14
N TYR A 208 -17.92 -4.79 -19.06
CA TYR A 208 -16.73 -4.69 -18.24
C TYR A 208 -15.95 -3.38 -18.45
N SER A 209 -15.75 -2.96 -19.71
CA SER A 209 -15.04 -1.73 -20.03
C SER A 209 -15.72 -0.48 -19.45
N THR A 210 -17.06 -0.45 -19.43
CA THR A 210 -17.85 0.62 -18.80
C THR A 210 -17.68 0.62 -17.28
N ILE A 211 -17.66 -0.56 -16.66
CA ILE A 211 -17.49 -0.71 -15.21
C ILE A 211 -16.09 -0.28 -14.77
N GLN A 212 -15.07 -0.62 -15.55
CA GLN A 212 -13.68 -0.25 -15.26
C GLN A 212 -13.46 1.27 -15.22
N GLY A 213 -14.28 2.05 -15.93
CA GLY A 213 -14.29 3.51 -15.87
C GLY A 213 -14.90 4.10 -14.58
N ASN A 214 -15.59 3.30 -13.78
CA ASN A 214 -16.20 3.73 -12.54
C ASN A 214 -15.32 3.36 -11.33
N SER A 215 -14.58 4.32 -10.79
CA SER A 215 -13.70 4.12 -9.62
C SER A 215 -14.33 3.42 -8.40
N GLN A 216 -15.65 3.52 -8.22
CA GLN A 216 -16.37 2.92 -7.08
C GLN A 216 -16.86 1.50 -7.36
N GLN A 217 -16.95 1.08 -8.62
CA GLN A 217 -17.51 -0.21 -9.03
C GLN A 217 -16.55 -1.05 -9.86
N ARG A 218 -15.40 -0.49 -10.27
CA ARG A 218 -14.37 -1.22 -11.00
C ARG A 218 -13.98 -2.48 -10.23
N ILE A 219 -13.78 -3.56 -10.98
CA ILE A 219 -13.20 -4.78 -10.45
C ILE A 219 -11.70 -4.53 -10.36
N LEU A 220 -11.12 -4.82 -9.20
CA LEU A 220 -9.69 -4.68 -8.96
C LEU A 220 -9.02 -5.94 -9.51
N ASP A 221 -8.67 -5.96 -10.78
CA ASP A 221 -8.07 -7.08 -11.50
C ASP A 221 -6.76 -6.74 -12.21
N ASP A 222 -6.14 -5.60 -11.85
CA ASP A 222 -4.91 -5.06 -12.44
C ASP A 222 -5.05 -4.65 -13.92
N ILE A 223 -6.29 -4.48 -14.40
CA ILE A 223 -6.59 -4.09 -15.78
C ILE A 223 -7.33 -2.73 -15.80
N PRO A 224 -6.99 -1.82 -16.73
CA PRO A 224 -5.85 -1.88 -17.65
C PRO A 224 -4.50 -1.61 -16.97
N ASN A 225 -4.50 -1.13 -15.73
CA ASN A 225 -3.30 -0.79 -14.96
C ASN A 225 -3.33 -1.54 -13.63
N PRO A 226 -2.15 -1.85 -13.05
CA PRO A 226 -2.06 -2.44 -11.72
C PRO A 226 -2.83 -1.65 -10.66
N ASP A 227 -3.62 -2.33 -9.83
CA ASP A 227 -4.35 -1.68 -8.73
C ASP A 227 -3.38 -1.48 -7.55
N THR A 228 -2.63 -0.38 -7.57
CA THR A 228 -1.60 -0.08 -6.56
C THR A 228 -2.17 0.32 -5.20
N ASP A 229 -3.48 0.62 -5.11
CA ASP A 229 -4.16 1.03 -3.88
C ASP A 229 -4.63 -0.14 -3.00
N VAL A 230 -4.36 -1.38 -3.41
CA VAL A 230 -4.76 -2.61 -2.72
C VAL A 230 -3.58 -3.56 -2.58
N SER A 231 -3.50 -4.26 -1.44
CA SER A 231 -2.44 -5.23 -1.22
C SER A 231 -2.61 -6.46 -2.12
N PRO A 232 -1.51 -7.17 -2.48
CA PRO A 232 -1.58 -8.45 -3.16
C PRO A 232 -2.53 -9.43 -2.47
N VAL A 233 -3.25 -10.25 -3.25
CA VAL A 233 -4.28 -11.18 -2.72
C VAL A 233 -3.75 -12.13 -1.63
N SER A 234 -2.51 -12.60 -1.75
CA SER A 234 -1.86 -13.45 -0.74
C SER A 234 -1.56 -12.74 0.58
N LEU A 235 -1.52 -11.40 0.60
CA LEU A 235 -1.43 -10.60 1.82
C LEU A 235 -2.81 -10.20 2.35
N LEU A 236 -3.87 -10.33 1.56
CA LEU A 236 -5.25 -10.10 1.98
C LEU A 236 -5.89 -11.37 2.56
N PHE A 237 -5.42 -12.55 2.13
CA PHE A 237 -5.84 -13.86 2.63
C PHE A 237 -4.74 -14.90 2.40
N ASP A 238 -4.26 -15.55 3.47
CA ASP A 238 -3.15 -16.51 3.44
C ASP A 238 -3.39 -17.69 2.51
N GLY A 239 -4.65 -18.17 2.40
CA GLY A 239 -4.99 -19.32 1.56
C GLY A 239 -4.61 -19.13 0.09
N PHE A 240 -4.63 -17.90 -0.43
CA PHE A 240 -4.14 -17.61 -1.78
C PHE A 240 -2.62 -17.73 -1.88
N GLY A 241 -1.88 -17.36 -0.83
CA GLY A 241 -0.45 -17.60 -0.76
C GLY A 241 -0.11 -19.09 -0.65
N GLU A 242 -0.85 -19.85 0.16
CA GLU A 242 -0.67 -21.29 0.32
C GLU A 242 -0.97 -22.05 -0.98
N PHE A 243 -1.97 -21.61 -1.75
CA PHE A 243 -2.20 -22.09 -3.11
C PHE A 243 -0.94 -21.90 -3.97
N LEU A 244 -0.40 -20.67 -4.02
CA LEU A 244 0.76 -20.35 -4.86
C LEU A 244 2.00 -21.15 -4.46
N ASP A 245 2.23 -21.33 -3.17
CA ASP A 245 3.36 -22.13 -2.67
C ASP A 245 3.18 -23.60 -3.02
N THR A 246 1.98 -24.15 -2.82
CA THR A 246 1.67 -25.55 -3.17
C THR A 246 1.81 -25.80 -4.67
N PHE A 247 1.32 -24.87 -5.50
CA PHE A 247 1.41 -24.96 -6.95
C PHE A 247 2.88 -24.94 -7.44
N ARG A 248 3.73 -24.10 -6.83
CA ARG A 248 5.15 -23.98 -7.21
C ARG A 248 6.04 -25.10 -6.67
N THR A 249 5.66 -25.73 -5.57
CA THR A 249 6.50 -26.72 -4.85
C THR A 249 5.93 -28.13 -4.89
N TYR A 250 4.96 -28.40 -5.77
CA TYR A 250 4.21 -29.65 -5.83
C TYR A 250 5.10 -30.91 -5.81
N ASP A 251 6.21 -30.90 -6.55
CA ASP A 251 7.17 -32.01 -6.61
C ASP A 251 8.01 -32.20 -5.33
N GLY A 252 7.97 -31.24 -4.39
CA GLY A 252 8.72 -31.20 -3.14
C GLY A 252 7.88 -31.26 -1.85
N LEU A 253 6.57 -31.53 -1.93
CA LEU A 253 5.72 -31.62 -0.75
C LEU A 253 6.17 -32.76 0.19
N PRO A 254 6.37 -32.52 1.51
CA PRO A 254 6.78 -33.55 2.45
C PRO A 254 5.77 -34.71 2.48
N VAL A 255 6.31 -35.92 2.60
CA VAL A 255 5.60 -37.21 2.61
C VAL A 255 4.49 -37.29 3.68
N ASN A 256 4.39 -36.33 4.60
CA ASN A 256 3.30 -36.28 5.58
C ASN A 256 1.97 -35.71 5.03
N VAL A 257 1.99 -35.12 3.82
CA VAL A 257 0.77 -34.88 3.00
C VAL A 257 0.43 -36.13 2.16
N ALA A 258 1.23 -37.21 2.24
CA ALA A 258 1.09 -38.44 1.46
C ALA A 258 0.02 -39.42 1.98
N SER A 259 -0.97 -38.94 2.74
CA SER A 259 -2.21 -39.71 2.92
C SER A 259 -3.14 -39.60 1.71
N ILE A 260 -2.88 -38.68 0.79
CA ILE A 260 -3.60 -38.58 -0.48
C ILE A 260 -3.07 -39.67 -1.42
N PRO A 261 -3.90 -40.62 -1.91
CA PRO A 261 -3.48 -41.60 -2.90
C PRO A 261 -3.19 -40.87 -4.23
N ARG A 262 -1.97 -40.34 -4.39
CA ARG A 262 -1.56 -39.50 -5.53
C ARG A 262 -1.94 -40.13 -6.87
N GLY A 263 -1.76 -41.45 -7.02
CA GLY A 263 -2.15 -42.17 -8.23
C GLY A 263 -3.66 -42.13 -8.53
N GLN A 264 -4.51 -42.22 -7.50
CA GLN A 264 -5.96 -42.11 -7.67
C GLN A 264 -6.36 -40.67 -8.07
N CYS A 265 -5.78 -39.67 -7.41
CA CYS A 265 -6.05 -38.27 -7.73
C CYS A 265 -5.57 -37.90 -9.14
N HIS A 266 -4.40 -38.37 -9.56
CA HIS A 266 -3.88 -38.17 -10.92
C HIS A 266 -4.81 -38.79 -11.95
N SER A 267 -5.23 -40.04 -11.76
CA SER A 267 -6.17 -40.70 -12.68
C SER A 267 -7.51 -39.97 -12.81
N LEU A 268 -8.01 -39.36 -11.72
CA LEU A 268 -9.24 -38.55 -11.77
C LEU A 268 -9.04 -37.20 -12.48
N ILE A 269 -7.86 -36.59 -12.32
CA ILE A 269 -7.49 -35.38 -13.07
C ILE A 269 -7.29 -35.73 -14.55
N ASP A 270 -6.80 -36.92 -14.86
CA ASP A 270 -6.69 -37.41 -16.23
C ASP A 270 -8.05 -37.58 -16.88
N ASP A 271 -8.99 -38.24 -16.19
CA ASP A 271 -10.38 -38.36 -16.63
C ASP A 271 -11.05 -36.99 -16.84
N PHE A 272 -10.81 -36.03 -15.94
CA PHE A 272 -11.28 -34.65 -16.12
C PHE A 272 -10.71 -34.02 -17.40
N ALA A 273 -9.39 -34.10 -17.59
CA ALA A 273 -8.74 -33.49 -18.74
C ALA A 273 -9.17 -34.13 -20.07
N GLU A 274 -9.30 -35.47 -20.11
CA GLU A 274 -9.83 -36.21 -21.25
C GLU A 274 -11.25 -35.75 -21.60
N LYS A 275 -12.12 -35.58 -20.59
CA LYS A 275 -13.48 -35.05 -20.79
C LYS A 275 -13.45 -33.63 -21.34
N MET A 276 -12.59 -32.75 -20.82
CA MET A 276 -12.51 -31.37 -21.31
C MET A 276 -11.94 -31.26 -22.73
N CYS A 277 -11.22 -32.29 -23.20
CA CYS A 277 -10.79 -32.41 -24.60
C CYS A 277 -11.89 -32.89 -25.56
N LEU A 278 -13.05 -33.30 -25.07
CA LEU A 278 -14.17 -33.69 -25.94
C LEU A 278 -14.88 -32.48 -26.53
N THR A 279 -15.40 -32.65 -27.75
CA THR A 279 -16.34 -31.70 -28.34
C THR A 279 -17.74 -31.94 -27.79
N TYR A 280 -18.36 -30.89 -27.26
CA TYR A 280 -19.73 -30.93 -26.76
C TYR A 280 -20.67 -30.13 -27.67
N PRO A 281 -21.90 -30.61 -27.93
CA PRO A 281 -22.86 -29.89 -28.76
C PRO A 281 -23.42 -28.63 -28.08
N ASP A 282 -23.35 -28.56 -26.74
CA ASP A 282 -23.85 -27.46 -25.93
C ASP A 282 -23.01 -27.32 -24.64
N GLU A 283 -22.99 -26.12 -24.05
CA GLU A 283 -22.21 -25.84 -22.82
C GLU A 283 -22.75 -26.63 -21.62
N ASP A 284 -24.06 -26.94 -21.61
CA ASP A 284 -24.73 -27.67 -20.53
C ASP A 284 -24.18 -29.09 -20.35
N ARG A 285 -23.95 -29.82 -21.45
CA ARG A 285 -23.34 -31.17 -21.41
C ARG A 285 -21.89 -31.12 -20.97
N ARG A 286 -21.13 -30.14 -21.45
CA ARG A 286 -19.74 -29.91 -21.05
C ARG A 286 -19.63 -29.64 -19.56
N ASN A 287 -20.46 -28.70 -19.08
CA ASN A 287 -20.60 -28.37 -17.67
C ASN A 287 -20.89 -29.61 -16.82
N ARG A 288 -21.91 -30.41 -17.17
CA ARG A 288 -22.26 -31.62 -16.40
C ARG A 288 -21.07 -32.59 -16.29
N ALA A 289 -20.38 -32.85 -17.40
CA ALA A 289 -19.22 -33.74 -17.41
C ALA A 289 -18.05 -33.18 -16.58
N GLY A 290 -17.77 -31.89 -16.71
CA GLY A 290 -16.71 -31.20 -15.98
C GLY A 290 -16.97 -31.12 -14.49
N LEU A 291 -18.18 -30.76 -14.07
CA LEU A 291 -18.59 -30.71 -12.67
C LEU A 291 -18.50 -32.07 -11.97
N GLU A 292 -18.98 -33.12 -12.63
CA GLU A 292 -18.90 -34.47 -12.09
C GLU A 292 -17.44 -34.85 -11.82
N ALA A 293 -16.54 -34.57 -12.77
CA ALA A 293 -15.13 -34.88 -12.66
C ALA A 293 -14.41 -34.01 -11.59
N ILE A 294 -14.66 -32.70 -11.56
CA ILE A 294 -14.12 -31.78 -10.52
C ILE A 294 -14.54 -32.24 -9.12
N ASN A 295 -15.80 -32.59 -8.90
CA ASN A 295 -16.26 -33.05 -7.59
C ASN A 295 -15.62 -34.38 -7.20
N LYS A 296 -15.45 -35.33 -8.13
CA LYS A 296 -14.72 -36.59 -7.86
C LYS A 296 -13.28 -36.32 -7.43
N ILE A 297 -12.60 -35.39 -8.10
CA ILE A 297 -11.23 -34.98 -7.72
C ILE A 297 -11.24 -34.47 -6.28
N PHE A 298 -12.08 -33.50 -5.95
CA PHE A 298 -12.09 -32.90 -4.61
C PHE A 298 -12.49 -33.89 -3.51
N VAL A 299 -13.46 -34.78 -3.75
CA VAL A 299 -13.80 -35.86 -2.82
C VAL A 299 -12.61 -36.81 -2.60
N ALA A 300 -11.85 -37.14 -3.64
CA ALA A 300 -10.64 -37.96 -3.50
C ALA A 300 -9.54 -37.27 -2.67
N TYR A 301 -9.50 -35.93 -2.68
CA TYR A 301 -8.67 -35.11 -1.80
C TYR A 301 -9.28 -34.88 -0.39
N GLY A 302 -10.40 -35.54 -0.07
CA GLY A 302 -11.07 -35.44 1.23
C GLY A 302 -11.90 -34.18 1.45
N ILE A 303 -12.24 -33.46 0.38
CA ILE A 303 -13.12 -32.28 0.43
C ILE A 303 -14.57 -32.74 0.31
N ASN A 304 -15.25 -32.93 1.43
CA ASN A 304 -16.63 -33.42 1.47
C ASN A 304 -17.69 -32.31 1.66
N ASN A 305 -17.28 -31.15 2.19
CA ASN A 305 -18.21 -30.06 2.55
C ASN A 305 -18.26 -28.95 1.50
N ALA A 306 -17.60 -29.12 0.36
CA ALA A 306 -17.55 -28.15 -0.73
C ALA A 306 -17.78 -28.86 -2.07
N THR A 307 -19.06 -29.10 -2.38
CA THR A 307 -19.49 -29.72 -3.64
C THR A 307 -19.96 -28.64 -4.61
N PHE A 308 -19.34 -28.57 -5.79
CA PHE A 308 -19.74 -27.65 -6.84
C PHE A 308 -21.03 -28.16 -7.48
N GLY A 309 -22.12 -27.41 -7.32
CA GLY A 309 -23.43 -27.73 -7.85
C GLY A 309 -23.99 -26.63 -8.74
N ARG A 310 -24.78 -27.03 -9.73
CA ARG A 310 -25.66 -26.11 -10.46
C ARG A 310 -26.81 -25.72 -9.56
N ALA A 311 -26.81 -24.49 -9.08
CA ALA A 311 -27.85 -23.96 -8.22
C ALA A 311 -28.10 -22.48 -8.52
N LEU A 312 -29.24 -21.99 -8.05
CA LEU A 312 -29.55 -20.56 -8.07
C LEU A 312 -28.62 -19.81 -7.11
N ILE A 313 -28.12 -18.67 -7.58
CA ILE A 313 -27.52 -17.61 -6.77
C ILE A 313 -28.38 -16.37 -7.04
N ASP A 314 -29.15 -15.91 -6.06
CA ASP A 314 -30.22 -14.93 -6.26
C ASP A 314 -31.15 -15.34 -7.42
N LYS A 315 -31.07 -14.67 -8.58
CA LYS A 315 -31.97 -14.87 -9.75
C LYS A 315 -31.29 -15.57 -10.93
N VAL A 316 -30.03 -15.98 -10.80
CA VAL A 316 -29.25 -16.57 -11.89
C VAL A 316 -28.75 -17.97 -11.53
N ILE A 317 -28.62 -18.84 -12.51
CA ILE A 317 -28.06 -20.19 -12.33
C ILE A 317 -26.60 -20.12 -12.72
N SER A 318 -25.69 -20.45 -11.80
CA SER A 318 -24.27 -20.59 -12.12
C SER A 318 -23.98 -21.91 -12.81
N ASP A 319 -22.87 -21.96 -13.52
CA ASP A 319 -22.35 -23.20 -14.05
C ASP A 319 -21.97 -24.20 -12.96
N GLY A 320 -21.40 -23.74 -11.85
CA GLY A 320 -21.35 -24.48 -10.61
C GLY A 320 -20.73 -23.67 -9.49
N HIS A 321 -21.22 -23.85 -8.26
CA HIS A 321 -20.64 -23.21 -7.08
C HIS A 321 -20.87 -24.06 -5.84
N PHE A 322 -20.15 -23.74 -4.76
CA PHE A 322 -20.48 -24.20 -3.42
C PHE A 322 -20.63 -23.01 -2.46
N LEU A 323 -21.46 -23.19 -1.44
CA LEU A 323 -21.67 -22.20 -0.40
C LEU A 323 -20.86 -22.55 0.85
N THR A 324 -20.35 -21.52 1.51
CA THR A 324 -19.74 -21.63 2.84
C THR A 324 -20.81 -21.74 3.93
N GLU A 325 -20.39 -21.93 5.19
CA GLU A 325 -21.28 -21.96 6.36
C GLU A 325 -22.17 -20.71 6.47
N HIS A 326 -21.65 -19.54 6.08
CA HIS A 326 -22.38 -18.28 6.09
C HIS A 326 -23.11 -17.96 4.77
N LYS A 327 -23.30 -18.96 3.90
CA LYS A 327 -23.99 -18.83 2.61
C LYS A 327 -23.34 -17.87 1.62
N THR A 328 -22.08 -17.49 1.83
CA THR A 328 -21.28 -16.83 0.78
C THR A 328 -20.75 -17.88 -0.19
N VAL A 329 -20.44 -17.49 -1.41
CA VAL A 329 -19.85 -18.40 -2.40
C VAL A 329 -18.37 -18.60 -2.06
N GLY A 330 -18.00 -19.82 -1.69
CA GLY A 330 -16.60 -20.18 -1.40
C GLY A 330 -15.82 -20.64 -2.64
N GLY A 331 -16.52 -21.05 -3.69
CA GLY A 331 -15.93 -21.32 -4.98
C GLY A 331 -16.96 -21.35 -6.10
N VAL A 332 -16.52 -20.97 -7.29
CA VAL A 332 -17.33 -20.92 -8.52
C VAL A 332 -16.54 -21.52 -9.68
N VAL A 333 -17.23 -22.23 -10.57
CA VAL A 333 -16.70 -22.73 -11.83
C VAL A 333 -17.56 -22.26 -12.99
N GLU A 334 -16.91 -21.86 -14.08
CA GLU A 334 -17.55 -21.41 -15.32
C GLU A 334 -16.99 -22.20 -16.51
N PHE A 335 -17.88 -22.77 -17.32
CA PHE A 335 -17.56 -23.55 -18.51
C PHE A 335 -17.90 -22.80 -19.78
N LYS A 336 -17.02 -22.86 -20.78
CA LYS A 336 -17.28 -22.38 -22.14
C LYS A 336 -16.80 -23.38 -23.19
N ASN A 337 -17.61 -23.53 -24.24
CA ASN A 337 -17.22 -24.32 -25.42
C ASN A 337 -16.19 -23.56 -26.28
N SER A 338 -15.55 -24.28 -27.22
CA SER A 338 -14.71 -23.66 -28.24
C SER A 338 -15.52 -22.71 -29.12
N GLY A 339 -14.99 -21.52 -29.41
CA GLY A 339 -15.67 -20.49 -30.20
C GLY A 339 -16.75 -19.68 -29.45
N SER A 340 -17.13 -20.09 -28.23
CA SER A 340 -17.86 -19.21 -27.30
C SER A 340 -16.96 -18.03 -26.94
N GLY A 341 -17.49 -16.79 -26.98
CA GLY A 341 -16.71 -15.60 -26.63
C GLY A 341 -16.03 -15.77 -25.26
N THR A 342 -14.70 -15.80 -25.24
CA THR A 342 -13.88 -16.06 -24.03
C THR A 342 -13.64 -14.81 -23.20
N GLY A 343 -14.06 -13.65 -23.71
CA GLY A 343 -13.92 -12.36 -23.05
C GLY A 343 -14.66 -12.30 -21.72
N GLY A 344 -13.90 -12.07 -20.64
CA GLY A 344 -14.48 -11.76 -19.32
C GLY A 344 -15.02 -12.96 -18.53
N ILE A 345 -14.57 -14.20 -18.77
CA ILE A 345 -15.03 -15.36 -17.98
C ILE A 345 -14.79 -15.19 -16.46
N HIS A 346 -13.63 -14.65 -16.09
CA HIS A 346 -13.32 -14.32 -14.69
C HIS A 346 -14.25 -13.21 -14.14
N ILE A 347 -14.74 -12.31 -15.00
CA ILE A 347 -15.74 -11.30 -14.63
C ILE A 347 -17.09 -11.95 -14.33
N GLN A 348 -17.48 -12.99 -15.08
CA GLN A 348 -18.71 -13.74 -14.77
C GLN A 348 -18.61 -14.42 -13.40
N MET A 349 -17.46 -15.05 -13.10
CA MET A 349 -17.18 -15.64 -11.78
C MET A 349 -17.26 -14.61 -10.65
N VAL A 350 -16.72 -13.40 -10.85
CA VAL A 350 -16.86 -12.27 -9.91
C VAL A 350 -18.34 -11.91 -9.70
N GLY A 351 -19.14 -11.87 -10.77
CA GLY A 351 -20.57 -11.60 -10.68
C GLY A 351 -21.33 -12.63 -9.84
N TYR A 352 -21.05 -13.92 -10.01
CA TYR A 352 -21.64 -14.98 -9.18
C TYR A 352 -21.22 -14.85 -7.71
N ALA A 353 -19.93 -14.62 -7.43
CA ALA A 353 -19.44 -14.42 -6.08
C ALA A 353 -20.08 -13.19 -5.40
N ALA A 354 -20.23 -12.09 -6.15
CA ALA A 354 -20.83 -10.85 -5.65
C ALA A 354 -22.33 -11.02 -5.32
N ARG A 355 -23.07 -11.75 -6.17
CA ARG A 355 -24.48 -12.08 -5.91
C ARG A 355 -24.64 -12.96 -4.67
N GLY A 356 -23.81 -14.00 -4.53
CA GLY A 356 -23.85 -14.86 -3.34
C GLY A 356 -23.53 -14.09 -2.06
N ARG A 357 -22.54 -13.18 -2.11
CA ARG A 357 -22.26 -12.25 -1.01
C ARG A 357 -23.45 -11.33 -0.72
N ALA A 358 -24.08 -10.76 -1.74
CA ALA A 358 -25.23 -9.88 -1.57
C ALA A 358 -26.43 -10.60 -0.93
N GLU A 359 -26.68 -11.85 -1.32
CA GLU A 359 -27.70 -12.71 -0.73
C GLU A 359 -27.40 -13.02 0.74
N ALA A 360 -26.16 -13.42 1.06
CA ALA A 360 -25.72 -13.66 2.44
C ALA A 360 -25.87 -12.41 3.33
N LEU A 361 -25.54 -11.23 2.82
CA LEU A 361 -25.74 -9.93 3.50
C LEU A 361 -27.21 -9.51 3.60
N GLY A 362 -28.15 -10.22 2.96
CA GLY A 362 -29.58 -10.12 3.23
C GLY A 362 -30.04 -10.86 4.48
N GLY A 363 -29.19 -11.73 5.03
CA GLY A 363 -29.44 -12.46 6.26
C GLY A 363 -29.21 -11.65 7.54
N PRO A 364 -29.26 -12.32 8.71
CA PRO A 364 -29.11 -11.66 10.02
C PRO A 364 -27.69 -11.14 10.28
N ASN A 365 -26.67 -11.68 9.61
CA ASN A 365 -25.26 -11.43 9.90
C ASN A 365 -24.71 -10.25 9.09
N LYS A 366 -25.16 -9.02 9.39
CA LYS A 366 -24.71 -7.80 8.69
C LYS A 366 -23.19 -7.55 8.83
N GLU A 367 -22.58 -8.05 9.90
CA GLU A 367 -21.14 -7.94 10.18
C GLU A 367 -20.26 -8.64 9.12
N LEU A 368 -20.83 -9.57 8.35
CA LEU A 368 -20.13 -10.19 7.21
C LEU A 368 -19.69 -9.17 6.15
N MET A 369 -20.20 -7.93 6.18
CA MET A 369 -19.68 -6.86 5.32
C MET A 369 -18.21 -6.54 5.61
N LEU A 370 -17.77 -6.75 6.85
CA LEU A 370 -16.39 -6.51 7.30
C LEU A 370 -15.45 -7.68 6.98
N TRP A 371 -16.00 -8.81 6.53
CA TRP A 371 -15.24 -9.98 6.10
C TRP A 371 -14.91 -9.90 4.61
N ARG A 372 -13.70 -10.31 4.20
CA ARG A 372 -13.28 -10.28 2.79
C ARG A 372 -13.98 -11.34 1.91
N ALA A 373 -14.59 -12.36 2.51
CA ALA A 373 -15.26 -13.48 1.83
C ALA A 373 -14.44 -14.03 0.64
N PRO A 374 -13.30 -14.71 0.92
CA PRO A 374 -12.49 -15.31 -0.12
C PRO A 374 -13.26 -16.39 -0.88
N CYS A 375 -13.01 -16.45 -2.19
CA CYS A 375 -13.66 -17.34 -3.14
C CYS A 375 -12.63 -17.82 -4.17
N MET A 376 -12.68 -19.10 -4.52
CA MET A 376 -11.87 -19.67 -5.60
C MET A 376 -12.67 -19.71 -6.91
N GLY A 377 -12.14 -19.10 -7.97
CA GLY A 377 -12.69 -19.25 -9.32
C GLY A 377 -11.97 -20.34 -10.12
N ILE A 378 -12.71 -21.17 -10.86
CA ILE A 378 -12.18 -22.11 -11.86
C ILE A 378 -12.83 -21.80 -13.21
N SER A 379 -12.04 -21.38 -14.19
CA SER A 379 -12.51 -21.21 -15.55
C SER A 379 -12.11 -22.39 -16.41
N VAL A 380 -13.05 -22.96 -17.18
CA VAL A 380 -12.77 -24.06 -18.10
C VAL A 380 -13.29 -23.72 -19.50
N VAL A 381 -12.37 -23.32 -20.37
CA VAL A 381 -12.67 -22.85 -21.73
C VAL A 381 -12.01 -23.77 -22.75
N ASP A 382 -12.81 -24.46 -23.54
CA ASP A 382 -12.32 -25.44 -24.52
C ASP A 382 -11.36 -26.50 -23.91
N THR A 383 -10.06 -26.41 -24.09
CA THR A 383 -9.11 -27.34 -23.45
C THR A 383 -8.32 -26.67 -22.32
N TRP A 384 -8.64 -25.43 -21.97
CA TRP A 384 -7.87 -24.60 -21.07
C TRP A 384 -8.55 -24.43 -19.72
N VAL A 385 -7.76 -24.50 -18.65
CA VAL A 385 -8.20 -24.34 -17.27
C VAL A 385 -7.41 -23.21 -16.60
N GLY A 386 -8.09 -22.37 -15.84
CA GLY A 386 -7.47 -21.29 -15.06
C GLY A 386 -8.06 -21.21 -13.67
N PHE A 387 -7.23 -20.93 -12.67
CA PHE A 387 -7.65 -20.74 -11.27
C PHE A 387 -7.49 -19.28 -10.87
N TYR A 388 -8.45 -18.76 -10.11
CA TYR A 388 -8.52 -17.34 -9.72
C TYR A 388 -8.76 -17.18 -8.23
N ALA A 389 -8.11 -16.17 -7.65
CA ALA A 389 -8.43 -15.63 -6.34
C ALA A 389 -9.49 -14.55 -6.51
N ILE A 390 -10.63 -14.69 -5.82
CA ILE A 390 -11.69 -13.69 -5.76
C ILE A 390 -11.91 -13.35 -4.29
N LEU A 391 -11.96 -12.07 -3.94
CA LEU A 391 -12.33 -11.59 -2.61
C LEU A 391 -12.95 -10.20 -2.72
N PHE A 392 -13.45 -9.67 -1.61
CA PHE A 392 -14.02 -8.33 -1.57
C PHE A 392 -13.21 -7.45 -0.62
N VAL A 393 -12.87 -6.26 -1.08
CA VAL A 393 -12.27 -5.19 -0.27
C VAL A 393 -13.25 -4.03 -0.24
N ASP A 394 -13.79 -3.77 0.95
CA ASP A 394 -14.93 -2.90 1.15
C ASP A 394 -16.12 -3.36 0.28
N SER A 395 -16.52 -2.55 -0.70
CA SER A 395 -17.61 -2.83 -1.62
C SER A 395 -17.14 -3.27 -3.02
N ARG A 396 -15.83 -3.40 -3.27
CA ARG A 396 -15.27 -3.77 -4.58
C ARG A 396 -14.77 -5.21 -4.56
N ALA A 397 -14.89 -5.89 -5.70
CA ALA A 397 -14.26 -7.20 -5.89
C ALA A 397 -12.80 -7.04 -6.30
N ARG A 398 -11.90 -7.85 -5.72
CA ARG A 398 -10.54 -8.09 -6.19
C ARG A 398 -10.49 -9.47 -6.83
N ALA A 399 -10.00 -9.56 -8.06
CA ALA A 399 -9.93 -10.82 -8.80
C ALA A 399 -8.58 -10.94 -9.51
N VAL A 400 -7.79 -11.98 -9.21
CA VAL A 400 -6.45 -12.16 -9.78
C VAL A 400 -6.23 -13.62 -10.16
N SER A 401 -5.55 -13.88 -11.28
CA SER A 401 -5.19 -15.24 -11.68
C SER A 401 -4.17 -15.85 -10.72
N LEU A 402 -4.42 -17.08 -10.26
CA LEU A 402 -3.52 -17.87 -9.43
C LEU A 402 -2.62 -18.80 -10.26
N THR A 403 -3.06 -19.15 -11.47
CA THR A 403 -2.30 -19.97 -12.42
C THR A 403 -2.24 -19.27 -13.79
N PRO A 404 -1.29 -19.64 -14.66
CA PRO A 404 -1.49 -19.45 -16.10
C PRO A 404 -2.67 -20.32 -16.59
N TRP A 405 -3.05 -20.16 -17.85
CA TRP A 405 -3.96 -21.10 -18.52
C TRP A 405 -3.25 -22.43 -18.74
N LEU A 406 -3.81 -23.51 -18.19
CA LEU A 406 -3.28 -24.86 -18.23
C LEU A 406 -4.04 -25.69 -19.25
N SER A 407 -3.34 -26.39 -20.13
CA SER A 407 -3.97 -27.23 -21.15
C SER A 407 -4.34 -28.60 -20.60
N CYS A 408 -5.56 -29.05 -20.90
CA CYS A 408 -6.03 -30.42 -20.72
C CYS A 408 -5.51 -31.36 -21.82
N CYS A 409 -4.97 -30.84 -22.92
CA CYS A 409 -4.46 -31.70 -24.00
C CYS A 409 -3.27 -32.54 -23.52
N PRO A 410 -3.23 -33.86 -23.82
CA PRO A 410 -2.12 -34.73 -23.41
C PRO A 410 -0.75 -34.28 -23.94
N SER A 411 -0.72 -33.70 -25.14
CA SER A 411 0.49 -33.15 -25.76
C SER A 411 0.76 -31.68 -25.40
N GLY A 412 -0.04 -31.09 -24.50
CA GLY A 412 0.12 -29.71 -24.07
C GLY A 412 1.48 -29.49 -23.40
N GLY A 413 2.32 -28.63 -23.99
CA GLY A 413 3.68 -28.39 -23.51
C GLY A 413 4.52 -29.67 -23.39
N GLU A 414 4.32 -30.63 -24.29
CA GLU A 414 5.01 -31.95 -24.29
C GLU A 414 4.81 -32.78 -22.99
N GLY A 415 3.76 -32.48 -22.22
CA GLY A 415 3.44 -33.15 -20.96
C GLY A 415 3.61 -32.27 -19.71
N ASP A 416 4.36 -31.18 -19.78
CA ASP A 416 4.60 -30.29 -18.63
C ASP A 416 3.31 -29.65 -18.10
N GLN A 417 2.37 -29.34 -19.01
CA GLN A 417 1.07 -28.78 -18.64
C GLN A 417 0.22 -29.77 -17.83
N ARG A 418 0.41 -31.08 -18.02
CA ARG A 418 -0.29 -32.11 -17.24
C ARG A 418 0.18 -32.10 -15.79
N SER A 419 1.49 -32.03 -15.56
CA SER A 419 2.07 -31.90 -14.21
C SER A 419 1.61 -30.62 -13.52
N ALA A 420 1.57 -29.50 -14.26
CA ALA A 420 1.01 -28.25 -13.74
C ALA A 420 -0.49 -28.37 -13.38
N LEU A 421 -1.27 -29.13 -14.14
CA LEU A 421 -2.68 -29.39 -13.83
C LEU A 421 -2.84 -30.18 -12.53
N TYR A 422 -1.99 -31.19 -12.29
CA TYR A 422 -1.95 -31.90 -11.02
C TYR A 422 -1.64 -30.97 -9.84
N ALA A 423 -0.61 -30.13 -10.01
CA ALA A 423 -0.22 -29.15 -9.00
C ALA A 423 -1.35 -28.15 -8.70
N ALA A 424 -2.06 -27.69 -9.74
CA ALA A 424 -3.14 -26.72 -9.60
C ALA A 424 -4.35 -27.30 -8.84
N PHE A 425 -4.78 -28.53 -9.13
CA PHE A 425 -5.86 -29.17 -8.39
C PHE A 425 -5.48 -29.49 -6.94
N ALA A 426 -4.22 -29.88 -6.69
CA ALA A 426 -3.74 -30.06 -5.32
C ALA A 426 -3.74 -28.72 -4.56
N ALA A 427 -3.22 -27.65 -5.15
CA ALA A 427 -3.25 -26.30 -4.58
C ALA A 427 -4.69 -25.80 -4.34
N ALA A 428 -5.62 -26.08 -5.26
CA ALA A 428 -7.03 -25.75 -5.11
C ALA A 428 -7.66 -26.41 -3.88
N THR A 429 -7.24 -27.63 -3.52
CA THR A 429 -7.76 -28.31 -2.32
C THR A 429 -7.30 -27.64 -1.04
N VAL A 430 -6.05 -27.15 -1.00
CA VAL A 430 -5.53 -26.35 0.12
C VAL A 430 -6.35 -25.07 0.26
N LEU A 431 -6.60 -24.38 -0.85
CA LEU A 431 -7.39 -23.16 -0.85
C LEU A 431 -8.83 -23.38 -0.40
N ILE A 432 -9.52 -24.42 -0.88
CA ILE A 432 -10.90 -24.73 -0.44
C ILE A 432 -10.96 -24.99 1.07
N ARG A 433 -9.98 -25.74 1.64
CA ARG A 433 -9.91 -25.97 3.09
C ARG A 433 -9.78 -24.66 3.84
N ARG A 434 -8.85 -23.79 3.42
CA ARG A 434 -8.67 -22.48 4.04
C ARG A 434 -9.90 -21.58 3.94
N ILE A 435 -10.57 -21.56 2.79
CA ILE A 435 -11.81 -20.79 2.62
C ILE A 435 -12.89 -21.31 3.57
N THR A 436 -13.01 -22.63 3.71
CA THR A 436 -14.02 -23.24 4.59
C THR A 436 -13.71 -22.97 6.06
N GLU A 437 -12.44 -23.11 6.47
CA GLU A 437 -11.97 -22.79 7.83
C GLU A 437 -12.19 -21.31 8.19
N ASP A 438 -11.82 -20.39 7.30
CA ASP A 438 -12.02 -18.96 7.46
C ASP A 438 -13.50 -18.59 7.53
N ALA A 439 -14.35 -19.22 6.72
CA ALA A 439 -15.78 -18.98 6.74
C ALA A 439 -16.49 -19.49 8.01
N SER A 440 -15.93 -20.47 8.73
CA SER A 440 -16.48 -20.93 10.01
C SER A 440 -16.18 -19.99 11.17
N ILE A 441 -15.08 -19.23 11.09
CA ILE A 441 -14.71 -18.23 12.09
C ILE A 441 -14.21 -16.97 11.37
N PRO A 442 -15.09 -16.21 10.69
CA PRO A 442 -14.67 -15.08 9.88
C PRO A 442 -13.96 -14.04 10.72
N ASP A 443 -12.78 -13.61 10.29
CA ASP A 443 -12.07 -12.51 10.93
C ASP A 443 -12.73 -11.17 10.55
N ILE A 444 -13.78 -10.81 11.29
CA ILE A 444 -14.52 -9.54 11.16
C ILE A 444 -13.84 -8.37 11.87
N ASN A 445 -12.85 -8.64 12.72
CA ASN A 445 -12.31 -7.70 13.68
C ASN A 445 -10.81 -7.50 13.48
N ARG A 446 -10.35 -6.82 12.41
CA ARG A 446 -8.91 -6.48 12.38
C ARG A 446 -8.36 -5.33 11.55
N HIS A 447 -9.12 -4.59 10.75
CA HIS A 447 -8.48 -3.54 9.93
C HIS A 447 -9.25 -2.23 9.91
N ALA A 448 -8.51 -1.12 9.95
CA ALA A 448 -9.05 0.20 9.62
C ALA A 448 -9.45 0.29 8.13
N ASP A 449 -8.90 -0.58 7.29
CA ASP A 449 -9.10 -0.63 5.84
C ASP A 449 -8.90 -2.06 5.30
N MET A 450 -9.90 -2.60 4.59
CA MET A 450 -9.85 -3.97 4.06
C MET A 450 -8.80 -4.14 2.94
N ARG A 451 -8.27 -3.05 2.38
CA ARG A 451 -7.22 -3.07 1.35
C ARG A 451 -5.82 -3.35 1.89
N PHE A 452 -5.62 -3.24 3.20
CA PHE A 452 -4.34 -3.52 3.84
C PHE A 452 -4.13 -5.01 4.12
N PRO A 453 -2.88 -5.45 4.35
CA PRO A 453 -2.59 -6.83 4.67
C PRO A 453 -3.38 -7.31 5.91
N TYR A 454 -3.77 -8.58 5.93
CA TYR A 454 -4.62 -9.12 7.00
C TYR A 454 -3.86 -9.36 8.32
N ILE A 455 -2.53 -9.39 8.27
CA ILE A 455 -1.71 -9.71 9.43
C ILE A 455 -1.79 -8.63 10.51
N SER A 456 -1.88 -9.07 11.76
CA SER A 456 -2.00 -8.22 12.95
C SER A 456 -1.06 -8.64 14.08
N HIS A 457 -0.25 -9.68 13.85
CA HIS A 457 0.69 -10.16 14.84
C HIS A 457 1.84 -10.91 14.18
N LEU A 458 3.01 -10.86 14.82
CA LEU A 458 4.22 -11.55 14.39
C LEU A 458 4.90 -12.22 15.60
N PRO A 459 5.73 -13.23 15.38
CA PRO A 459 6.67 -13.70 16.41
C PRO A 459 7.54 -12.53 16.89
N THR A 460 7.72 -12.41 18.21
CA THR A 460 8.59 -11.39 18.81
C THR A 460 10.05 -11.69 18.49
N GLU A 461 10.80 -10.67 18.04
CA GLU A 461 12.21 -10.82 17.72
C GLU A 461 13.05 -11.16 18.97
N GLY A 462 13.80 -12.26 18.90
CA GLY A 462 14.65 -12.72 20.02
C GLY A 462 13.89 -13.23 21.26
N GLY A 463 12.55 -13.31 21.21
CA GLY A 463 11.73 -13.73 22.33
C GLY A 463 11.76 -15.24 22.57
N SER A 464 11.91 -15.64 23.84
CA SER A 464 11.62 -17.01 24.31
C SER A 464 10.16 -17.18 24.76
N SER A 465 9.39 -16.09 24.86
CA SER A 465 7.97 -16.14 25.17
C SER A 465 7.15 -16.50 23.93
N ASN A 466 6.16 -17.36 24.11
CA ASN A 466 5.16 -17.68 23.08
C ASN A 466 4.19 -16.51 22.81
N GLU A 467 4.39 -15.35 23.41
CA GLU A 467 3.48 -14.21 23.25
C GLU A 467 3.75 -13.49 21.91
N PRO A 468 2.74 -13.39 21.03
CA PRO A 468 2.91 -12.78 19.72
C PRO A 468 2.92 -11.24 19.82
N PHE A 469 3.89 -10.62 19.13
CA PHE A 469 3.96 -9.17 18.93
C PHE A 469 2.79 -8.70 18.08
N SER A 470 1.81 -8.06 18.72
CA SER A 470 0.54 -7.68 18.11
C SER A 470 0.50 -6.19 17.75
N PHE A 471 -0.09 -5.88 16.60
CA PHE A 471 -0.22 -4.53 16.06
C PHE A 471 -1.45 -4.43 15.15
N ARG A 472 -1.84 -3.19 14.85
CA ARG A 472 -2.90 -2.87 13.90
C ARG A 472 -2.34 -1.95 12.83
N ILE A 473 -2.45 -2.35 11.57
CA ILE A 473 -2.08 -1.49 10.44
C ILE A 473 -3.08 -0.34 10.34
N VAL A 474 -2.55 0.89 10.31
CA VAL A 474 -3.34 2.13 10.35
C VAL A 474 -3.41 2.77 8.96
N CYS A 475 -2.26 2.91 8.29
CA CYS A 475 -2.18 3.50 6.95
C CYS A 475 -0.92 3.02 6.22
N ARG A 476 -0.86 3.32 4.92
CA ARG A 476 0.35 3.12 4.12
C ARG A 476 1.38 4.21 4.47
N PHE A 477 2.64 3.81 4.59
CA PHE A 477 3.75 4.71 4.87
C PHE A 477 4.42 5.11 3.56
N GLY A 478 4.38 6.41 3.23
CA GLY A 478 4.86 6.95 1.95
C GLY A 478 3.75 7.10 0.88
N PRO A 479 4.09 7.68 -0.28
CA PRO A 479 3.14 7.92 -1.37
C PRO A 479 2.71 6.60 -2.05
N TRP A 480 1.46 6.54 -2.54
CA TRP A 480 0.88 5.33 -3.15
C TRP A 480 1.58 4.84 -4.43
N ARG A 481 2.35 5.71 -5.09
CA ARG A 481 3.06 5.39 -6.33
C ARG A 481 4.33 4.58 -6.10
N ASP A 482 4.90 4.61 -4.89
CA ASP A 482 5.93 3.67 -4.50
C ASP A 482 5.25 2.31 -4.25
N SER A 483 5.47 1.34 -5.13
CA SER A 483 5.00 -0.05 -5.01
C SER A 483 5.52 -0.78 -3.75
N ARG A 484 6.22 -0.05 -2.87
CA ARG A 484 6.67 -0.47 -1.55
C ARG A 484 5.46 -0.74 -0.66
N LEU A 485 5.34 -1.99 -0.23
CA LEU A 485 4.31 -2.44 0.72
C LEU A 485 4.77 -2.12 2.14
N LEU A 486 4.85 -0.83 2.44
CA LEU A 486 5.30 -0.27 3.71
C LEU A 486 4.12 0.39 4.40
N PHE A 487 3.89 0.05 5.66
CA PHE A 487 2.71 0.46 6.41
C PHE A 487 3.11 1.00 7.78
N MET A 488 2.40 2.02 8.23
CA MET A 488 2.43 2.44 9.62
C MET A 488 1.42 1.59 10.40
N ALA A 489 1.85 1.07 11.54
CA ALA A 489 1.01 0.31 12.45
C ALA A 489 1.13 0.83 13.87
N GLU A 490 0.14 0.48 14.69
CA GLU A 490 0.05 0.85 16.09
C GLU A 490 -0.01 -0.43 16.92
N THR A 491 0.86 -0.57 17.90
CA THR A 491 0.84 -1.68 18.88
C THR A 491 -0.27 -1.48 19.91
N ASN A 492 -0.52 -2.50 20.73
CA ASN A 492 -1.57 -2.44 21.77
C ASN A 492 -1.33 -1.34 22.83
N ASP A 493 -0.07 -0.96 23.07
CA ASP A 493 0.34 0.13 23.96
C ASP A 493 0.38 1.51 23.27
N GLY A 494 -0.06 1.61 22.02
CA GLY A 494 -0.16 2.87 21.27
C GLY A 494 1.15 3.33 20.62
N ARG A 495 2.19 2.48 20.59
CA ARG A 495 3.46 2.78 19.93
C ARG A 495 3.31 2.67 18.42
N GLU A 496 3.80 3.69 17.71
CA GLU A 496 3.86 3.68 16.25
C GLU A 496 5.08 2.90 15.76
N ILE A 497 4.86 2.03 14.78
CA ILE A 497 5.86 1.16 14.18
C ILE A 497 5.70 1.14 12.66
N ILE A 498 6.68 0.57 11.98
CA ILE A 498 6.63 0.28 10.55
C ILE A 498 6.51 -1.22 10.33
N VAL A 499 5.62 -1.62 9.43
CA VAL A 499 5.46 -2.99 8.95
C VAL A 499 5.71 -3.03 7.45
N LYS A 500 6.74 -3.77 7.03
CA LYS A 500 7.11 -3.96 5.63
C LYS A 500 6.73 -5.35 5.15
N PHE A 501 6.26 -5.43 3.92
CA PHE A 501 6.09 -6.68 3.18
C PHE A 501 7.00 -6.70 1.97
N SER A 502 7.82 -7.73 1.83
CA SER A 502 8.69 -7.89 0.66
C SER A 502 8.84 -9.34 0.24
N ARG A 503 9.22 -9.57 -1.03
CA ARG A 503 9.49 -10.91 -1.57
C ARG A 503 10.86 -11.44 -1.17
N GLN A 504 11.77 -10.53 -0.87
CA GLN A 504 13.13 -10.80 -0.45
C GLN A 504 13.43 -9.85 0.70
N TYR A 505 14.06 -10.36 1.76
CA TYR A 505 14.42 -9.54 2.91
C TYR A 505 15.54 -10.22 3.70
N SER A 506 16.62 -9.50 3.97
CA SER A 506 17.71 -10.01 4.80
C SER A 506 17.47 -9.69 6.27
N ILE A 507 16.81 -10.62 6.97
CA ILE A 507 16.64 -10.53 8.43
C ILE A 507 18.00 -10.52 9.14
N ASP A 508 18.96 -11.30 8.65
CA ASP A 508 20.28 -11.41 9.28
C ASP A 508 21.08 -10.12 9.14
N LEU A 509 21.08 -9.48 7.97
CA LEU A 509 21.73 -8.18 7.78
C LEU A 509 21.00 -7.08 8.56
N HIS A 510 19.66 -7.05 8.52
CA HIS A 510 18.89 -6.08 9.29
C HIS A 510 19.21 -6.19 10.78
N ARG A 511 19.16 -7.41 11.34
CA ARG A 511 19.53 -7.68 12.74
C ARG A 511 20.97 -7.25 13.03
N PHE A 512 21.92 -7.58 12.15
CA PHE A 512 23.32 -7.23 12.32
C PHE A 512 23.53 -5.72 12.48
N CYS A 513 22.89 -4.93 11.61
CA CYS A 513 22.94 -3.47 11.65
C CYS A 513 22.15 -2.89 12.85
N ALA A 514 20.99 -3.47 13.17
CA ALA A 514 20.13 -2.98 14.25
C ALA A 514 20.77 -3.13 15.64
N VAL A 515 21.44 -4.25 15.90
CA VAL A 515 22.18 -4.48 17.17
C VAL A 515 23.32 -3.48 17.35
N ARG A 516 23.83 -2.91 16.25
CA ARG A 516 24.88 -1.87 16.24
C ARG A 516 24.32 -0.45 16.15
N HIS A 517 23.00 -0.28 16.32
CA HIS A 517 22.32 1.01 16.24
C HIS A 517 22.41 1.71 14.86
N HIS A 518 22.64 0.94 13.79
CA HIS A 518 22.71 1.42 12.41
C HIS A 518 21.54 0.97 11.54
N ALA A 519 20.44 0.53 12.15
CA ALA A 519 19.19 0.22 11.47
C ALA A 519 18.02 0.33 12.45
N PRO A 520 16.77 0.48 11.97
CA PRO A 520 15.60 0.40 12.85
C PRO A 520 15.61 -0.90 13.64
N LYS A 521 15.25 -0.84 14.93
CA LYS A 521 15.14 -2.05 15.75
C LYS A 521 14.12 -3.00 15.14
N LEU A 522 14.51 -4.24 14.91
CA LEU A 522 13.62 -5.32 14.47
C LEU A 522 12.75 -5.77 15.66
N LEU A 523 11.43 -5.76 15.48
CA LEU A 523 10.45 -6.09 16.53
C LEU A 523 9.83 -7.47 16.36
N GLY A 524 9.67 -7.90 15.11
CA GLY A 524 9.17 -9.22 14.77
C GLY A 524 9.18 -9.46 13.28
N HIS A 525 9.25 -10.72 12.86
CA HIS A 525 9.18 -11.08 11.45
C HIS A 525 8.63 -12.48 11.26
N LYS A 526 8.11 -12.74 10.06
CA LYS A 526 7.62 -14.05 9.65
C LYS A 526 7.68 -14.18 8.13
N LYS A 527 8.05 -15.38 7.66
CA LYS A 527 7.80 -15.77 6.27
C LYS A 527 6.33 -16.18 6.13
N LEU A 528 5.58 -15.44 5.31
CA LEU A 528 4.18 -15.67 5.01
C LEU A 528 4.01 -16.45 3.72
N PRO A 529 2.86 -17.13 3.55
CA PRO A 529 2.53 -17.83 2.31
C PRO A 529 2.62 -16.95 1.06
N GLY A 530 2.84 -17.62 -0.06
CA GLY A 530 3.05 -17.02 -1.37
C GLY A 530 4.49 -16.57 -1.60
N GLY A 531 5.37 -16.62 -0.58
CA GLY A 531 6.74 -16.15 -0.60
C GLY A 531 6.91 -14.69 -0.16
N TRP A 532 6.19 -14.26 0.89
CA TRP A 532 6.34 -12.92 1.45
C TRP A 532 7.12 -12.97 2.78
N PHE A 533 7.85 -11.91 3.08
CA PHE A 533 8.33 -11.59 4.41
C PHE A 533 7.44 -10.49 4.97
N ALA A 534 6.98 -10.66 6.20
CA ALA A 534 6.41 -9.57 6.99
C ALA A 534 7.42 -9.19 8.07
N VAL A 535 7.76 -7.90 8.16
CA VAL A 535 8.81 -7.39 9.04
C VAL A 535 8.29 -6.17 9.78
N ALA A 536 8.17 -6.27 11.10
CA ALA A 536 7.84 -5.15 11.97
C ALA A 536 9.11 -4.55 12.58
N MET A 537 9.24 -3.23 12.53
CA MET A 537 10.41 -2.49 13.00
C MET A 537 10.02 -1.13 13.58
N ASP A 538 10.92 -0.53 14.34
CA ASP A 538 10.70 0.81 14.91
C ASP A 538 10.48 1.88 13.83
N LEU A 539 9.56 2.80 14.10
CA LEU A 539 9.49 4.06 13.36
C LEU A 539 10.63 4.97 13.85
N ILE A 540 11.50 5.40 12.94
CA ILE A 540 12.59 6.31 13.27
C ILE A 540 12.16 7.74 12.93
N ALA A 541 12.04 8.59 13.95
CA ALA A 541 11.80 10.01 13.81
C ALA A 541 12.48 10.78 14.96
N PRO A 542 13.11 11.94 14.70
CA PRO A 542 13.30 12.56 13.38
C PRO A 542 14.38 11.84 12.56
N VAL A 543 14.20 11.79 11.25
CA VAL A 543 15.22 11.34 10.29
C VAL A 543 15.26 12.26 9.10
N GLU A 544 16.47 12.60 8.67
CA GLU A 544 16.73 13.27 7.40
C GLU A 544 17.44 12.29 6.46
N TYR A 545 17.27 12.47 5.16
CA TYR A 545 18.18 11.82 4.22
C TYR A 545 19.57 12.39 4.45
N LEU A 546 20.57 11.53 4.63
CA LEU A 546 21.92 12.00 4.95
C LEU A 546 22.46 12.99 3.90
N ALA A 547 22.09 12.82 2.63
CA ALA A 547 22.42 13.73 1.54
C ALA A 547 21.82 15.13 1.68
N LYS A 548 20.73 15.29 2.46
CA LYS A 548 20.04 16.57 2.70
C LYS A 548 20.34 17.17 4.07
N ALA A 549 21.06 16.45 4.93
CA ALA A 549 21.31 16.89 6.29
C ALA A 549 22.31 18.06 6.33
N GLU A 550 21.95 19.14 7.02
CA GLU A 550 22.81 20.29 7.26
C GLU A 550 23.82 19.97 8.39
N ILE A 551 24.92 19.33 8.02
CA ILE A 551 25.97 18.90 8.97
C ILE A 551 27.33 19.48 8.59
N THR A 552 28.18 19.70 9.61
CA THR A 552 29.55 20.19 9.43
C THR A 552 30.39 19.20 8.63
N GLN A 553 31.45 19.69 7.96
CA GLN A 553 32.35 18.82 7.20
C GLN A 553 33.02 17.75 8.08
N GLU A 554 33.44 18.11 9.29
CA GLU A 554 34.02 17.17 10.26
C GLU A 554 33.03 16.04 10.62
N LYS A 555 31.76 16.39 10.84
CA LYS A 555 30.72 15.39 11.12
C LYS A 555 30.46 14.53 9.90
N ARG A 556 30.44 15.12 8.70
CA ARG A 556 30.30 14.39 7.44
C ARG A 556 31.43 13.37 7.26
N ASP A 557 32.67 13.76 7.46
CA ASP A 557 33.83 12.86 7.34
C ASP A 557 33.78 11.72 8.38
N SER A 558 33.36 12.04 9.61
CA SER A 558 33.11 11.04 10.65
C SER A 558 32.02 10.03 10.23
N LEU A 559 30.90 10.49 9.68
CA LEU A 559 29.83 9.62 9.19
C LEU A 559 30.28 8.77 7.99
N LYS A 560 31.11 9.32 7.09
CA LYS A 560 31.71 8.54 5.99
C LYS A 560 32.59 7.41 6.53
N SER A 561 33.36 7.65 7.59
CA SER A 561 34.15 6.60 8.26
C SER A 561 33.25 5.52 8.85
N ILE A 562 32.25 5.92 9.63
CA ILE A 562 31.28 5.00 10.25
C ILE A 562 30.60 4.12 9.18
N MET A 563 30.22 4.70 8.05
CA MET A 563 29.62 3.94 6.94
C MET A 563 30.58 2.89 6.35
N ARG A 564 31.85 3.22 6.14
CA ARG A 564 32.85 2.26 5.64
C ARG A 564 33.06 1.13 6.64
N ASP A 565 33.25 1.48 7.92
CA ASP A 565 33.47 0.51 8.98
C ASP A 565 32.27 -0.44 9.14
N LEU A 566 31.04 0.08 9.01
CA LEU A 566 29.82 -0.72 9.04
C LEU A 566 29.74 -1.70 7.86
N VAL A 567 30.05 -1.23 6.64
CA VAL A 567 30.03 -2.06 5.43
C VAL A 567 31.09 -3.16 5.49
N ASP A 568 32.31 -2.80 5.88
CA ASP A 568 33.39 -3.77 6.08
C ASP A 568 33.01 -4.82 7.15
N SER A 569 32.33 -4.39 8.22
CA SER A 569 31.90 -5.27 9.30
C SER A 569 30.88 -6.32 8.84
N PHE A 570 29.84 -5.95 8.07
CA PHE A 570 28.89 -6.96 7.58
C PHE A 570 29.46 -7.75 6.39
N HIS A 571 30.37 -7.18 5.59
CA HIS A 571 31.12 -7.92 4.57
C HIS A 571 32.02 -8.99 5.19
N ALA A 572 32.60 -8.76 6.37
CA ALA A 572 33.38 -9.75 7.09
C ALA A 572 32.53 -10.99 7.49
N GLU A 573 31.26 -10.80 7.78
CA GLU A 573 30.28 -11.89 8.01
C GLU A 573 29.77 -12.55 6.72
N GLY A 574 30.29 -12.15 5.56
CA GLY A 574 29.84 -12.65 4.26
C GLY A 574 28.49 -12.10 3.81
N LEU A 575 28.01 -11.01 4.42
CA LEU A 575 26.76 -10.35 4.04
C LEU A 575 27.02 -9.23 3.02
N VAL A 576 26.00 -8.93 2.22
CA VAL A 576 25.93 -7.80 1.27
C VAL A 576 24.58 -7.12 1.40
N HIS A 577 24.50 -5.81 1.14
CA HIS A 577 23.25 -5.03 1.20
C HIS A 577 22.55 -4.94 -0.16
N GLY A 578 23.31 -4.75 -1.24
CA GLY A 578 22.82 -4.66 -2.61
C GLY A 578 22.18 -3.32 -3.00
N ASP A 579 21.99 -2.38 -2.08
CA ASP A 579 21.39 -1.08 -2.40
C ASP A 579 21.82 0.06 -1.46
N LEU A 580 23.13 0.31 -1.38
CA LEU A 580 23.71 1.36 -0.54
C LEU A 580 23.59 2.78 -1.15
N ARG A 581 22.53 3.06 -1.90
CA ARG A 581 22.28 4.39 -2.48
C ARG A 581 21.78 5.37 -1.40
N GLY A 582 21.96 6.66 -1.65
CA GLY A 582 21.54 7.75 -0.76
C GLY A 582 20.13 7.64 -0.18
N PRO A 583 19.08 7.25 -0.94
CA PRO A 583 17.73 7.08 -0.40
C PRO A 583 17.58 6.00 0.69
N ASN A 584 18.53 5.08 0.80
CA ASN A 584 18.51 4.01 1.80
C ASN A 584 19.44 4.30 3.00
N ILE A 585 19.98 5.52 3.08
CA ILE A 585 20.87 5.97 4.15
C ILE A 585 20.27 7.21 4.80
N LEU A 586 19.80 7.03 6.03
CA LEU A 586 19.19 8.07 6.83
C LEU A 586 20.18 8.58 7.89
N TYR A 587 19.93 9.79 8.38
CA TYR A 587 20.62 10.40 9.51
C TYR A 587 19.60 10.72 10.60
N ASN A 588 19.85 10.25 11.82
CA ASN A 588 18.95 10.46 12.96
C ASN A 588 19.38 11.61 13.89
N GLY A 589 20.35 12.43 13.47
CA GLY A 589 20.96 13.47 14.33
C GLY A 589 22.23 13.03 15.06
N GLU A 590 22.49 11.74 15.14
CA GLU A 590 23.67 11.19 15.83
C GLU A 590 24.56 10.39 14.88
N THR A 591 23.96 9.48 14.11
CA THR A 591 24.66 8.49 13.29
C THR A 591 23.87 8.13 12.03
N VAL A 592 24.50 7.32 11.16
CA VAL A 592 23.88 6.77 9.96
C VAL A 592 22.98 5.59 10.30
N ILE A 593 21.83 5.53 9.65
CA ILE A 593 20.85 4.47 9.76
C ILE A 593 20.59 3.90 8.35
N LEU A 594 20.90 2.63 8.16
CA LEU A 594 20.57 1.88 6.95
C LEU A 594 19.13 1.39 7.00
N VAL A 595 18.45 1.51 5.86
CA VAL A 595 17.10 0.98 5.62
C VAL A 595 17.06 0.22 4.31
N ASP A 596 15.95 -0.48 4.07
CA ASP A 596 15.70 -1.24 2.82
C ASP A 596 16.64 -2.44 2.59
N PHE A 597 16.46 -3.48 3.41
CA PHE A 597 17.24 -4.73 3.35
C PHE A 597 16.71 -5.77 2.34
N ASP A 598 15.95 -5.34 1.32
CA ASP A 598 15.22 -6.26 0.44
C ASP A 598 16.15 -7.11 -0.43
N TRP A 599 17.25 -6.52 -0.89
CA TRP A 599 18.24 -7.19 -1.74
C TRP A 599 19.48 -7.65 -0.96
N GLY A 600 19.47 -7.50 0.35
CA GLY A 600 20.56 -7.95 1.19
C GLY A 600 20.59 -9.47 1.30
N GLY A 601 21.71 -10.01 1.78
CA GLY A 601 21.85 -11.44 2.07
C GLY A 601 23.30 -11.87 2.01
N LYS A 602 23.55 -13.14 1.70
CA LYS A 602 24.92 -13.66 1.56
C LYS A 602 25.54 -13.29 0.22
N ASP A 603 26.81 -12.92 0.24
CA ASP A 603 27.62 -12.58 -0.93
C ASP A 603 27.54 -13.66 -2.01
N GLY A 604 27.02 -13.31 -3.19
CA GLY A 604 26.90 -14.24 -4.29
C GLY A 604 25.77 -15.27 -4.20
N GLU A 605 24.94 -15.23 -3.17
CA GLU A 605 23.76 -16.10 -3.05
C GLU A 605 22.49 -15.34 -3.46
N VAL A 606 22.38 -14.06 -3.10
CA VAL A 606 21.24 -13.20 -3.46
C VAL A 606 21.40 -12.54 -4.84
N SER A 607 20.27 -12.20 -5.45
CA SER A 607 20.21 -11.67 -6.82
C SER A 607 19.19 -10.55 -6.93
N TYR A 608 19.49 -9.54 -7.75
CA TYR A 608 18.48 -8.57 -8.16
C TYR A 608 17.35 -9.28 -8.93
N PRO A 609 16.09 -8.85 -8.74
CA PRO A 609 14.94 -9.51 -9.36
C PRO A 609 14.82 -9.24 -10.87
N THR A 610 15.49 -8.21 -11.39
CA THR A 610 15.43 -7.79 -12.79
C THR A 610 16.73 -7.12 -13.21
N VAL A 611 17.00 -7.13 -14.52
CA VAL A 611 18.07 -6.33 -15.16
C VAL A 611 17.72 -4.85 -15.26
N GLN A 612 16.44 -4.49 -15.11
CA GLN A 612 15.95 -3.10 -15.18
C GLN A 612 16.19 -2.38 -13.84
N LEU A 613 17.46 -2.23 -13.47
CA LEU A 613 17.86 -1.42 -12.31
C LEU A 613 18.10 0.02 -12.74
N CYS A 614 18.08 0.94 -11.79
CA CYS A 614 18.43 2.33 -12.07
C CYS A 614 19.90 2.44 -12.53
N GLU A 615 20.21 3.51 -13.27
CA GLU A 615 21.54 3.73 -13.85
C GLU A 615 22.66 3.67 -12.81
N GLU A 616 22.43 4.23 -11.61
CA GLU A 616 23.39 4.18 -10.51
C GLU A 616 23.83 2.75 -10.13
N LEU A 617 22.87 1.82 -10.03
CA LEU A 617 23.15 0.42 -9.70
C LEU A 617 23.84 -0.31 -10.87
N MET A 618 23.48 0.04 -12.10
CA MET A 618 23.98 -0.59 -13.33
C MET A 618 25.36 -0.14 -13.75
N ALA A 619 25.71 1.14 -13.55
CA ALA A 619 26.92 1.71 -14.10
C ALA A 619 28.18 1.02 -13.54
N GLY A 620 28.97 0.39 -14.42
CA GLY A 620 30.17 -0.37 -14.06
C GLY A 620 29.93 -1.82 -13.62
N ARG A 621 28.69 -2.33 -13.76
CA ARG A 621 28.32 -3.72 -13.45
C ARG A 621 28.15 -4.55 -14.71
N ASN A 622 28.44 -5.86 -14.63
CA ASN A 622 28.09 -6.78 -15.70
C ASN A 622 26.57 -7.08 -15.67
N ILE A 623 25.85 -6.60 -16.68
CA ILE A 623 24.38 -6.70 -16.79
C ILE A 623 23.89 -8.16 -16.86
N SER A 624 24.75 -9.09 -17.31
CA SER A 624 24.42 -10.51 -17.38
C SER A 624 24.51 -11.25 -16.04
N ASP A 625 25.14 -10.65 -15.02
CA ASP A 625 25.23 -11.23 -13.67
C ASP A 625 24.31 -10.48 -12.69
N LEU A 626 23.19 -11.11 -12.34
CA LEU A 626 22.26 -10.57 -11.35
C LEU A 626 22.69 -10.84 -9.90
N LYS A 627 23.75 -11.62 -9.66
CA LYS A 627 24.24 -11.91 -8.30
C LYS A 627 24.84 -10.67 -7.66
N ILE A 628 24.44 -10.41 -6.42
CA ILE A 628 24.91 -9.25 -5.66
C ILE A 628 26.20 -9.65 -4.97
N ARG A 629 27.23 -8.83 -5.17
CA ARG A 629 28.58 -9.07 -4.63
C ARG A 629 29.02 -7.94 -3.73
N LYS A 630 29.99 -8.20 -2.86
CA LYS A 630 30.64 -7.15 -2.04
C LYS A 630 31.17 -6.00 -2.89
N GLN A 631 31.71 -6.29 -4.08
CA GLN A 631 32.18 -5.26 -5.01
C GLN A 631 31.08 -4.33 -5.50
N ASP A 632 29.83 -4.81 -5.59
CA ASP A 632 28.69 -3.96 -5.93
C ASP A 632 28.42 -2.97 -4.79
N ASP A 633 28.38 -3.43 -3.54
CA ASP A 633 28.23 -2.58 -2.37
C ASP A 633 29.32 -1.51 -2.29
N LEU A 634 30.60 -1.89 -2.42
CA LEU A 634 31.73 -0.94 -2.34
C LEU A 634 31.66 0.13 -3.44
N ARG A 635 31.26 -0.26 -4.66
CA ARG A 635 31.12 0.66 -5.79
C ARG A 635 30.01 1.68 -5.55
N ILE A 636 28.85 1.23 -5.08
CA ILE A 636 27.69 2.11 -4.81
C ILE A 636 27.93 2.97 -3.58
N LEU A 637 28.54 2.41 -2.54
CA LEU A 637 28.96 3.14 -1.36
C LEU A 637 29.90 4.28 -1.76
N GLN A 638 30.98 3.99 -2.51
CA GLN A 638 31.93 5.01 -2.92
C GLN A 638 31.26 6.18 -3.65
N ARG A 639 30.38 5.90 -4.61
CA ARG A 639 29.61 6.93 -5.32
C ARG A 639 28.74 7.76 -4.38
N THR A 640 28.07 7.10 -3.45
CA THR A 640 27.21 7.77 -2.48
C THR A 640 28.04 8.67 -1.56
N LEU A 641 29.18 8.19 -1.08
CA LEU A 641 30.11 8.98 -0.26
C LEU A 641 30.76 10.13 -1.05
N ASP A 642 30.96 10.01 -2.35
CA ASP A 642 31.50 11.09 -3.20
C ASP A 642 30.45 12.18 -3.49
N SER A 643 29.16 11.81 -3.52
CA SER A 643 28.05 12.75 -3.68
C SER A 643 27.67 13.50 -2.40
N MET A 644 28.14 13.02 -1.25
CA MET A 644 28.00 13.66 0.06
C MET A 644 29.08 14.70 0.27
#